data_AF-A0A1G7GA74-F1
#
_entry.id   AF-A0A1G7GA74-F1
#
_cell.length_a   1.000
_cell.length_b   1.000
_cell.length_c   1.000
_cell.angle_alpha   90.00
_cell.angle_beta   90.00
_cell.angle_gamma   90.00
#
_symmetry.space_group_name_H-M   'P 1'
#
loop_
_entity.id
_entity.type
_entity.pdbx_description
1 polymer ?
#
loop_
_entity_poly.entity_id
_entity_poly.type
_entity_poly.pdbx_seq_one_letter_code
_entity_poly.pdbx_strand_id
1 'polypeptide(L)'
;MEDTLRELAEQAHSNYSSVLNDIDRIKTDITHVRQGKVELSEIQTDKKRLSNRISREGTAELQALERINGEANFQDIRIIQRIVQLSKAVGRITTNSRLGNTGYGTGFLIGPNLILTNNHVLSDPQIASNSTIQFNYELDQHGNPAKSESFNLQPDQFFVTSSYKKNPDDLYSGLDFTVVAVSEISNTGTPITDFPVARLDKKLGKIIDGENCVIVQHPKGDYKKIVMRDIRMLVLKDDFLIYESDTLPGSSGSMVLGLGTGEVVALHHSGVPRKNRHGQWLRKDGSVVQPGDADNVIDWMGNEGIRVSSILNMIKSIPVAKSMEKNKTDLLGTVRPAESVEPITVRTLVSPNYYAMNRSESTNSETQHFEIQLSGVKEMQNDWKENAASLVPGLLLSEPLYPMSTEASHRNFYYIQVQSDKSPWEIAADLEGLPQIDTCTPDLEMSTDIRPGHYDRWSTTESLESLDDGTADWAQSERDFKLRWANAGLVKEFIQGNKNQDYRAWNRRAVNLLEINPEEEPFTKFKGNIEKIRLVQLDTGYTDHHKVLGGFDLLQDEDFIDGEDARDEMSMGVLRHPGHGTRTASIIVGQHANGSIKNDGNTGIAVDKTGKPLVKVIPYRISKSVILIGRGRNLFNAVSQAINANADIIFMCMGSYPRPMIYSIAKTAYERGIIWVCAAGNKVESVIAPAVYPGTIAVAASNPNNEVWEYSSYGTSVDITAPGEDVYVPFKNKKQEDIMVFGSGTSYATPHVASAAALWKAKHLNFLKRHVKEPWQTVELFRTHLKASANTKPNGREWDTDRFGAGILDVDKLLRQEMPDIDDQKKVEALLNGLENAYEGKEKPESWDLGVRETIHFLWNTARKKLTPGFESATVQDSLTERARISVAAMTGRPVNKVFESYAEFDDDQTERLLKVYFESFN
;
A
#
# COMPACT_ATOMS: atom_id res chain seq x y z
N MET A 1 -19.44 -12.20 -7.43
CA MET A 1 -18.79 -11.82 -6.15
C MET A 1 -19.76 -10.93 -5.41
N GLU A 2 -19.97 -11.17 -4.11
CA GLU A 2 -21.04 -10.54 -3.33
C GLU A 2 -20.88 -9.00 -3.24
N ASP A 3 -21.88 -8.26 -3.73
CA ASP A 3 -21.97 -6.79 -3.70
C ASP A 3 -21.70 -6.19 -2.30
N THR A 4 -21.96 -6.96 -1.25
CA THR A 4 -21.71 -6.62 0.15
C THR A 4 -20.23 -6.36 0.47
N LEU A 5 -19.28 -7.06 -0.17
CA LEU A 5 -17.84 -6.86 0.09
C LEU A 5 -17.30 -5.60 -0.59
N ARG A 6 -17.85 -5.28 -1.77
CA ARG A 6 -17.56 -4.04 -2.50
C ARG A 6 -18.12 -2.84 -1.73
N GLU A 7 -19.37 -2.91 -1.28
CA GLU A 7 -19.98 -1.88 -0.42
C GLU A 7 -19.21 -1.70 0.89
N LEU A 8 -18.74 -2.78 1.54
CA LEU A 8 -17.93 -2.69 2.76
C LEU A 8 -16.55 -2.04 2.52
N ALA A 9 -15.90 -2.32 1.40
CA ALA A 9 -14.62 -1.71 1.03
C ALA A 9 -14.79 -0.23 0.64
N GLU A 10 -15.82 0.11 -0.15
CA GLU A 10 -16.17 1.49 -0.52
C GLU A 10 -16.59 2.31 0.72
N GLN A 11 -17.35 1.71 1.64
CA GLN A 11 -17.77 2.35 2.88
C GLN A 11 -16.61 2.50 3.87
N ALA A 12 -15.69 1.53 3.93
CA ALA A 12 -14.44 1.63 4.69
C ALA A 12 -13.50 2.71 4.11
N HIS A 13 -13.39 2.81 2.78
CA HIS A 13 -12.64 3.84 2.06
C HIS A 13 -13.23 5.24 2.31
N SER A 14 -14.55 5.38 2.27
CA SER A 14 -15.24 6.65 2.56
C SER A 14 -15.07 7.08 4.02
N ASN A 15 -15.16 6.14 4.96
CA ASN A 15 -14.96 6.43 6.39
C ASN A 15 -13.49 6.78 6.70
N TYR A 16 -12.54 6.11 6.04
CA TYR A 16 -11.09 6.30 6.17
C TYR A 16 -10.60 7.64 5.63
N SER A 17 -11.02 8.02 4.41
CA SER A 17 -10.63 9.27 3.77
C SER A 17 -11.08 10.50 4.55
N SER A 18 -12.17 10.41 5.32
CA SER A 18 -12.65 11.54 6.13
C SER A 18 -11.76 11.84 7.35
N VAL A 19 -11.17 10.81 7.99
CA VAL A 19 -10.48 10.95 9.29
C VAL A 19 -8.98 11.26 9.15
N LEU A 20 -8.28 10.68 8.16
CA LEU A 20 -6.84 10.95 7.96
C LEU A 20 -6.59 12.34 7.37
N ASN A 21 -7.45 12.77 6.45
CA ASN A 21 -7.45 14.14 5.97
C ASN A 21 -7.62 15.13 7.13
N ASP A 22 -8.40 14.80 8.16
CA ASP A 22 -8.57 15.66 9.32
C ASP A 22 -7.32 15.71 10.22
N ILE A 23 -6.61 14.60 10.43
CA ILE A 23 -5.41 14.54 11.30
C ILE A 23 -4.20 15.21 10.64
N ASP A 24 -3.96 14.93 9.35
CA ASP A 24 -2.83 15.51 8.62
C ASP A 24 -3.09 16.98 8.29
N ARG A 25 -4.34 17.37 8.01
CA ARG A 25 -4.75 18.78 7.99
C ARG A 25 -4.41 19.45 9.32
N ILE A 26 -4.85 18.91 10.47
CA ILE A 26 -4.63 19.54 11.77
C ILE A 26 -3.14 19.64 12.12
N LYS A 27 -2.30 18.63 11.82
CA LYS A 27 -0.85 18.72 12.06
C LYS A 27 -0.15 19.74 11.15
N THR A 28 -0.56 19.83 9.89
CA THR A 28 -0.08 20.82 8.93
C THR A 28 -0.53 22.22 9.34
N ASP A 29 -1.79 22.38 9.73
CA ASP A 29 -2.37 23.64 10.21
C ASP A 29 -1.76 24.09 11.53
N ILE A 30 -1.43 23.18 12.46
CA ILE A 30 -0.66 23.49 13.68
C ILE A 30 0.73 24.01 13.31
N THR A 31 1.34 23.47 12.25
CA THR A 31 2.63 23.95 11.73
C THR A 31 2.48 25.31 11.05
N HIS A 32 1.37 25.56 10.34
CA HIS A 32 1.03 26.85 9.77
C HIS A 32 0.73 27.92 10.83
N VAL A 33 0.03 27.58 11.92
CA VAL A 33 -0.14 28.45 13.09
C VAL A 33 1.22 28.79 13.72
N ARG A 34 2.13 27.81 13.86
CA ARG A 34 3.50 28.05 14.36
C ARG A 34 4.29 29.02 13.46
N GLN A 35 3.95 29.08 12.18
CA GLN A 35 4.56 29.97 11.19
C GLN A 35 3.78 31.29 11.00
N GLY A 36 2.67 31.51 11.73
CA GLY A 36 1.81 32.69 11.60
C GLY A 36 1.05 32.78 10.28
N LYS A 37 0.79 31.65 9.61
CA LYS A 37 0.15 31.58 8.29
C LYS A 37 -1.37 31.36 8.31
N VAL A 38 -1.89 30.79 9.41
CA VAL A 38 -3.31 30.41 9.60
C VAL A 38 -3.65 30.64 11.08
N GLU A 39 -4.89 31.00 11.38
CA GLU A 39 -5.35 31.29 12.74
C GLU A 39 -5.90 30.05 13.48
N LEU A 40 -5.78 29.96 14.80
CA LEU A 40 -6.20 28.75 15.55
C LEU A 40 -7.72 28.46 15.45
N SER A 41 -8.55 29.50 15.30
CA SER A 41 -10.01 29.32 15.06
C SER A 41 -10.32 28.83 13.65
N GLU A 42 -9.41 29.01 12.69
CA GLU A 42 -9.55 28.52 11.31
C GLU A 42 -9.26 27.02 11.21
N ILE A 43 -8.50 26.46 12.17
CA ILE A 43 -8.29 25.00 12.33
C ILE A 43 -9.56 24.31 12.84
N GLN A 44 -10.37 24.99 13.65
CA GLN A 44 -11.54 24.39 14.28
C GLN A 44 -12.70 24.23 13.28
N THR A 45 -12.93 22.99 12.85
CA THR A 45 -14.00 22.67 11.90
C THR A 45 -15.40 22.67 12.53
N ASP A 46 -15.52 22.41 13.84
CA ASP A 46 -16.78 22.43 14.58
C ASP A 46 -17.09 23.84 15.12
N LYS A 47 -17.83 24.63 14.33
CA LYS A 47 -18.29 25.98 14.71
C LYS A 47 -19.10 26.00 16.01
N LYS A 48 -19.80 24.91 16.35
CA LYS A 48 -20.57 24.81 17.60
C LYS A 48 -19.65 24.60 18.80
N ARG A 49 -18.54 23.88 18.63
CA ARG A 49 -17.49 23.74 19.66
C ARG A 49 -16.80 25.07 19.92
N LEU A 50 -16.47 25.82 18.87
CA LEU A 50 -15.91 27.16 18.97
C LEU A 50 -16.87 28.12 19.71
N SER A 51 -18.16 28.13 19.34
CA SER A 51 -19.18 28.95 20.03
C SER A 51 -19.34 28.57 21.52
N ASN A 52 -19.36 27.28 21.85
CA ASN A 52 -19.40 26.82 23.25
C ASN A 52 -18.13 27.20 24.03
N ARG A 53 -16.96 27.19 23.37
CA ARG A 53 -15.69 27.61 23.96
C ARG A 53 -15.69 29.10 24.32
N ILE A 54 -16.19 29.95 23.42
CA ILE A 54 -16.33 31.40 23.61
C ILE A 54 -17.31 31.69 24.77
N SER A 55 -18.45 31.02 24.80
CA SER A 55 -19.43 31.17 25.89
C SER A 55 -18.86 30.80 27.26
N ARG A 56 -17.88 29.90 27.34
CA ARG A 56 -17.25 29.48 28.61
C ARG A 56 -16.22 30.48 29.14
N GLU A 57 -15.64 31.32 28.29
CA GLU A 57 -14.70 32.37 28.72
C GLU A 57 -15.38 33.58 29.35
N GLY A 58 -16.66 33.81 29.03
CA GLY A 58 -17.41 34.99 29.47
C GLY A 58 -16.94 36.29 28.79
N THR A 59 -16.31 36.19 27.62
CA THR A 59 -15.77 37.32 26.84
C THR A 59 -16.62 37.61 25.59
N ALA A 60 -16.55 38.83 25.06
CA ALA A 60 -17.22 39.18 23.81
C ALA A 60 -16.60 38.41 22.62
N GLU A 61 -17.43 37.95 21.68
CA GLU A 61 -17.04 37.04 20.59
C GLU A 61 -15.81 37.52 19.79
N LEU A 62 -15.74 38.81 19.47
CA LEU A 62 -14.59 39.44 18.81
C LEU A 62 -13.29 39.32 19.63
N GLN A 63 -13.33 39.58 20.94
CA GLN A 63 -12.15 39.47 21.81
C GLN A 63 -11.73 38.02 22.06
N ALA A 64 -12.69 37.09 22.08
CA ALA A 64 -12.41 35.67 22.23
C ALA A 64 -11.73 35.12 20.96
N LEU A 65 -12.21 35.52 19.77
CA LEU A 65 -11.58 35.17 18.50
C LEU A 65 -10.17 35.76 18.38
N GLU A 66 -9.96 37.02 18.75
CA GLU A 66 -8.63 37.66 18.78
C GLU A 66 -7.64 36.93 19.72
N ARG A 67 -8.09 36.40 20.86
CA ARG A 67 -7.27 35.62 21.79
C ARG A 67 -6.94 34.22 21.30
N ILE A 68 -7.86 33.59 20.57
CA ILE A 68 -7.67 32.26 19.98
C ILE A 68 -6.67 32.32 18.82
N ASN A 69 -6.70 33.41 18.06
CA ASN A 69 -6.00 33.57 16.78
C ASN A 69 -4.58 34.13 16.92
N GLY A 70 -4.39 35.16 17.75
CA GLY A 70 -3.06 35.51 18.25
C GLY A 70 -2.55 36.88 17.82
N GLU A 71 -2.61 37.82 18.75
CA GLU A 71 -1.54 38.82 18.94
C GLU A 71 -1.13 38.97 20.42
N ALA A 72 -1.63 38.12 21.33
CA ALA A 72 -1.42 38.25 22.77
C ALA A 72 -1.18 36.89 23.47
N ASN A 73 0.10 36.53 23.68
CA ASN A 73 0.54 35.35 24.46
C ASN A 73 0.36 35.52 25.99
N PHE A 74 -0.77 36.06 26.44
CA PHE A 74 -1.06 36.25 27.86
C PHE A 74 -2.16 35.29 28.32
N GLN A 75 -1.87 34.47 29.35
CA GLN A 75 -2.87 33.67 30.04
C GLN A 75 -3.40 34.46 31.24
N ASP A 76 -4.73 34.54 31.42
CA ASP A 76 -5.32 35.21 32.57
C ASP A 76 -4.91 34.51 33.88
N ILE A 77 -4.46 35.32 34.84
CA ILE A 77 -4.03 34.85 36.17
C ILE A 77 -5.11 34.03 36.88
N ARG A 78 -6.40 34.28 36.59
CA ARG A 78 -7.52 33.49 37.15
C ARG A 78 -7.45 32.02 36.75
N ILE A 79 -6.94 31.71 35.56
CA ILE A 79 -6.84 30.34 35.06
C ILE A 79 -5.69 29.61 35.76
N ILE A 80 -4.56 30.29 35.94
CA ILE A 80 -3.44 29.77 36.74
C ILE A 80 -3.88 29.54 38.19
N GLN A 81 -4.60 30.48 38.80
CA GLN A 81 -5.16 30.31 40.14
C GLN A 81 -6.12 29.12 40.23
N ARG A 82 -6.97 28.91 39.21
CA ARG A 82 -7.87 27.76 39.13
C ARG A 82 -7.10 26.44 39.00
N ILE A 83 -6.05 26.38 38.19
CA ILE A 83 -5.18 25.20 38.04
C ILE A 83 -4.49 24.89 39.37
N VAL A 84 -3.93 25.90 40.05
CA VAL A 84 -3.29 25.74 41.38
C VAL A 84 -4.29 25.31 42.44
N GLN A 85 -5.54 25.77 42.38
CA GLN A 85 -6.59 25.29 43.28
C GLN A 85 -6.94 23.83 43.00
N LEU A 86 -7.15 23.46 41.73
CA LEU A 86 -7.50 22.10 41.34
C LEU A 86 -6.35 21.11 41.58
N SER A 87 -5.09 21.54 41.54
CA SER A 87 -3.96 20.66 41.82
C SER A 87 -3.97 20.12 43.26
N LYS A 88 -4.62 20.81 44.20
CA LYS A 88 -4.83 20.32 45.58
C LYS A 88 -5.80 19.14 45.65
N ALA A 89 -6.66 18.97 44.65
CA ALA A 89 -7.56 17.82 44.52
C ALA A 89 -6.83 16.54 44.06
N VAL A 90 -5.56 16.66 43.65
CA VAL A 90 -4.75 15.55 43.16
C VAL A 90 -3.94 14.96 44.31
N GLY A 91 -4.01 13.64 44.45
CA GLY A 91 -3.27 12.88 45.46
C GLY A 91 -2.53 11.69 44.86
N ARG A 92 -1.53 11.23 45.60
CA ARG A 92 -0.76 10.02 45.29
C ARG A 92 -1.48 8.80 45.83
N ILE A 93 -1.81 7.84 44.98
CA ILE A 93 -2.34 6.54 45.41
C ILE A 93 -1.16 5.61 45.71
N THR A 94 -1.25 4.89 46.83
CA THR A 94 -0.33 3.82 47.21
C THR A 94 -1.13 2.51 47.34
N THR A 95 -0.80 1.51 46.53
CA THR A 95 -1.43 0.18 46.60
C THR A 95 -0.59 -0.75 47.47
N ASN A 96 -1.18 -1.40 48.48
CA ASN A 96 -0.45 -2.33 49.35
C ASN A 96 -0.93 -3.78 49.15
N SER A 97 0.02 -4.71 49.24
CA SER A 97 -0.24 -6.14 49.45
C SER A 97 0.18 -6.54 50.87
N ARG A 98 -0.16 -7.77 51.30
CA ARG A 98 0.26 -8.35 52.60
C ARG A 98 1.79 -8.36 52.82
N LEU A 99 2.59 -8.12 51.77
CA LEU A 99 4.07 -8.14 51.77
C LEU A 99 4.73 -6.75 51.64
N GLY A 100 3.96 -5.65 51.59
CA GLY A 100 4.47 -4.28 51.47
C GLY A 100 3.79 -3.48 50.35
N ASN A 101 4.32 -2.29 50.06
CA ASN A 101 3.82 -1.43 48.99
C ASN A 101 4.14 -2.04 47.62
N THR A 102 3.11 -2.25 46.81
CA THR A 102 3.20 -2.92 45.51
C THR A 102 3.08 -1.98 44.31
N GLY A 103 2.79 -0.69 44.52
CA GLY A 103 2.59 0.23 43.40
C GLY A 103 2.14 1.64 43.79
N TYR A 104 2.31 2.57 42.84
CA TYR A 104 1.92 3.97 42.97
C TYR A 104 1.13 4.42 41.74
N GLY A 105 0.16 5.30 41.96
CA GLY A 105 -0.58 5.96 40.89
C GLY A 105 -0.97 7.38 41.28
N THR A 106 -1.62 8.08 40.35
CA THR A 106 -2.24 9.37 40.59
C THR A 106 -3.75 9.18 40.65
N GLY A 107 -4.43 9.94 41.51
CA GLY A 107 -5.87 10.04 41.49
C GLY A 107 -6.30 11.43 41.94
N PHE A 108 -7.55 11.78 41.69
CA PHE A 108 -8.07 13.07 42.09
C PHE A 108 -9.53 13.03 42.53
N LEU A 109 -9.87 13.94 43.43
CA LEU A 109 -11.19 14.02 44.04
C LEU A 109 -12.21 14.60 43.04
N ILE A 110 -13.24 13.83 42.67
CA ILE A 110 -14.29 14.20 41.70
C ILE A 110 -15.67 14.44 42.35
N GLY A 111 -15.83 14.04 43.61
CA GLY A 111 -17.01 14.27 44.45
C GLY A 111 -16.63 14.35 45.93
N PRO A 112 -17.57 14.62 46.85
CA PRO A 112 -17.27 14.85 48.28
C PRO A 112 -16.40 13.77 48.93
N ASN A 113 -16.61 12.51 48.57
CA ASN A 113 -15.85 11.36 49.05
C ASN A 113 -15.53 10.38 47.91
N LEU A 114 -15.41 10.86 46.67
CA LEU A 114 -15.17 10.03 45.48
C LEU A 114 -13.93 10.48 44.74
N ILE A 115 -13.01 9.53 44.48
CA ILE A 115 -11.82 9.77 43.68
C ILE A 115 -11.91 9.05 42.33
N LEU A 116 -11.25 9.60 41.32
CA LEU A 116 -11.06 8.99 39.99
C LEU A 116 -9.59 8.63 39.78
N THR A 117 -9.36 7.44 39.22
CA THR A 117 -8.06 6.96 38.74
C THR A 117 -8.28 5.92 37.63
N ASN A 118 -7.24 5.23 37.15
CA ASN A 118 -7.37 4.17 36.15
C ASN A 118 -7.77 2.81 36.75
N ASN A 119 -8.36 1.93 35.94
CA ASN A 119 -8.64 0.55 36.33
C ASN A 119 -7.36 -0.22 36.59
N HIS A 120 -6.31 -0.03 35.80
CA HIS A 120 -5.05 -0.72 36.07
C HIS A 120 -4.33 -0.23 37.35
N VAL A 121 -4.72 0.92 37.93
CA VAL A 121 -4.23 1.37 39.25
C VAL A 121 -5.06 0.73 40.37
N LEU A 122 -6.38 0.69 40.23
CA LEU A 122 -7.31 0.06 41.17
C LEU A 122 -8.26 -0.88 40.40
N SER A 123 -7.84 -2.15 40.22
CA SER A 123 -8.53 -3.08 39.32
C SER A 123 -9.79 -3.69 39.90
N ASP A 124 -9.84 -3.84 41.22
CA ASP A 124 -10.91 -4.52 41.92
C ASP A 124 -11.08 -3.99 43.36
N PRO A 125 -12.23 -4.29 44.00
CA PRO A 125 -12.51 -3.87 45.37
C PRO A 125 -11.46 -4.33 46.39
N GLN A 126 -10.85 -5.49 46.22
CA GLN A 126 -9.89 -6.02 47.19
C GLN A 126 -8.58 -5.23 47.16
N ILE A 127 -8.09 -4.83 45.98
CA ILE A 127 -6.94 -3.94 45.88
C ILE A 127 -7.28 -2.56 46.43
N ALA A 128 -8.46 -2.04 46.10
CA ALA A 128 -8.91 -0.75 46.62
C ALA A 128 -8.95 -0.73 48.16
N SER A 129 -9.52 -1.74 48.82
CA SER A 129 -9.64 -1.77 50.28
C SER A 129 -8.30 -1.77 51.03
N ASN A 130 -7.22 -2.20 50.37
CA ASN A 130 -5.86 -2.23 50.93
C ASN A 130 -5.02 -1.00 50.51
N SER A 131 -5.60 -0.07 49.77
CA SER A 131 -4.91 1.08 49.21
C SER A 131 -5.26 2.38 49.95
N THR A 132 -4.37 3.37 49.86
CA THR A 132 -4.59 4.71 50.42
C THR A 132 -4.29 5.79 49.39
N ILE A 133 -4.93 6.96 49.52
CA ILE A 133 -4.59 8.16 48.76
C ILE A 133 -3.99 9.21 49.68
N GLN A 134 -2.89 9.83 49.25
CA GLN A 134 -2.12 10.83 49.99
C GLN A 134 -2.25 12.18 49.30
N PHE A 135 -2.94 13.11 49.93
CA PHE A 135 -2.98 14.50 49.48
C PHE A 135 -1.85 15.31 50.09
N ASN A 136 -1.54 16.48 49.50
CA ASN A 136 -0.42 17.35 49.89
C ASN A 136 0.95 16.66 49.90
N TYR A 137 1.12 15.55 49.17
CA TYR A 137 2.41 14.93 48.95
C TYR A 137 3.21 15.73 47.91
N GLU A 138 3.65 16.93 48.28
CA GLU A 138 4.30 17.91 47.40
C GLU A 138 5.44 18.64 48.13
N LEU A 139 6.24 19.40 47.39
CA LEU A 139 7.26 20.28 47.96
C LEU A 139 6.70 21.69 48.13
N ASP A 140 7.08 22.35 49.21
CA ASP A 140 6.82 23.78 49.41
C ASP A 140 7.70 24.65 48.49
N GLN A 141 7.49 25.97 48.55
CA GLN A 141 8.23 26.95 47.75
C GLN A 141 9.75 26.98 48.02
N HIS A 142 10.21 26.38 49.12
CA HIS A 142 11.62 26.28 49.50
C HIS A 142 12.21 24.90 49.16
N GLY A 143 11.41 24.00 48.59
CA GLY A 143 11.81 22.64 48.25
C GLY A 143 11.71 21.64 49.41
N ASN A 144 11.07 22.00 50.53
CA ASN A 144 10.88 21.08 51.65
C ASN A 144 9.59 20.26 51.47
N PRO A 145 9.55 18.99 51.92
CA PRO A 145 8.32 18.19 51.91
C PRO A 145 7.18 18.83 52.73
N ALA A 146 6.01 18.98 52.12
CA ALA A 146 4.79 19.39 52.81
C ALA A 146 4.22 18.24 53.66
N LYS A 147 3.36 18.59 54.63
CA LYS A 147 2.65 17.61 55.46
C LYS A 147 1.60 16.89 54.61
N SER A 148 1.84 15.61 54.31
CA SER A 148 0.90 14.77 53.55
C SER A 148 -0.21 14.19 54.43
N GLU A 149 -1.43 14.13 53.90
CA GLU A 149 -2.62 13.58 54.57
C GLU A 149 -3.06 12.30 53.87
N SER A 150 -3.09 11.17 54.58
CA SER A 150 -3.41 9.85 54.02
C SER A 150 -4.82 9.40 54.37
N PHE A 151 -5.60 8.97 53.38
CA PHE A 151 -6.98 8.50 53.53
C PHE A 151 -7.13 7.07 52.99
N ASN A 152 -7.96 6.26 53.65
CA ASN A 152 -8.21 4.87 53.24
C ASN A 152 -9.32 4.82 52.19
N LEU A 153 -9.22 3.94 51.20
CA LEU A 153 -10.26 3.76 50.19
C LEU A 153 -11.34 2.79 50.69
N GLN A 154 -12.59 3.04 50.33
CA GLN A 154 -13.78 2.37 50.85
C GLN A 154 -14.65 1.79 49.72
N PRO A 155 -14.20 0.73 49.02
CA PRO A 155 -14.92 0.16 47.88
C PRO A 155 -16.30 -0.39 48.23
N ASP A 156 -16.54 -0.80 49.48
CA ASP A 156 -17.86 -1.23 49.97
C ASP A 156 -18.90 -0.10 49.95
N GLN A 157 -18.46 1.16 50.03
CA GLN A 157 -19.35 2.33 49.95
C GLN A 157 -19.60 2.77 48.51
N PHE A 158 -18.58 2.70 47.66
CA PHE A 158 -18.72 2.95 46.22
C PHE A 158 -17.52 2.40 45.46
N PHE A 159 -17.78 1.60 44.43
CA PHE A 159 -16.78 1.15 43.49
C PHE A 159 -17.40 0.94 42.11
N VAL A 160 -16.87 1.62 41.10
CA VAL A 160 -17.25 1.47 39.69
C VAL A 160 -15.96 1.43 38.88
N THR A 161 -15.83 0.46 37.99
CA THR A 161 -14.63 0.32 37.18
C THR A 161 -14.95 -0.12 35.75
N SER A 162 -14.09 0.24 34.82
CA SER A 162 -14.11 -0.19 33.42
C SER A 162 -12.70 -0.60 33.03
N SER A 163 -12.51 -1.86 32.64
CA SER A 163 -11.19 -2.35 32.22
C SER A 163 -10.76 -1.76 30.88
N TYR A 164 -9.46 -1.69 30.61
CA TYR A 164 -8.95 -1.21 29.32
C TYR A 164 -9.33 -2.15 28.16
N LYS A 165 -9.18 -3.47 28.37
CA LYS A 165 -9.46 -4.49 27.34
C LYS A 165 -10.97 -4.68 27.20
N LYS A 166 -11.50 -4.36 26.02
CA LYS A 166 -12.90 -4.64 25.69
C LYS A 166 -13.15 -6.14 25.74
N ASN A 167 -14.04 -6.55 26.64
CA ASN A 167 -14.49 -7.91 26.84
C ASN A 167 -15.89 -8.06 26.23
N PRO A 168 -16.11 -8.97 25.26
CA PRO A 168 -17.42 -9.21 24.67
C PRO A 168 -18.52 -9.54 25.70
N ASP A 169 -18.14 -10.14 26.82
CA ASP A 169 -19.07 -10.55 27.89
C ASP A 169 -19.32 -9.44 28.93
N ASP A 170 -18.58 -8.33 28.87
CA ASP A 170 -18.74 -7.17 29.75
C ASP A 170 -18.92 -5.89 28.93
N LEU A 171 -20.19 -5.50 28.76
CA LEU A 171 -20.60 -4.30 28.04
C LEU A 171 -20.04 -2.99 28.63
N TYR A 172 -19.45 -3.03 29.82
CA TYR A 172 -18.92 -1.86 30.52
C TYR A 172 -17.40 -1.77 30.50
N SER A 173 -16.73 -2.64 29.74
CA SER A 173 -15.29 -2.62 29.50
C SER A 173 -14.90 -1.74 28.31
N GLY A 174 -13.67 -1.20 28.30
CA GLY A 174 -13.07 -0.47 27.18
C GLY A 174 -12.54 0.94 27.47
N LEU A 175 -12.62 1.45 28.71
CA LEU A 175 -12.25 2.84 29.03
C LEU A 175 -11.17 3.02 30.12
N ASP A 176 -10.69 1.98 30.79
CA ASP A 176 -9.61 2.05 31.80
C ASP A 176 -9.77 3.11 32.91
N PHE A 177 -10.90 3.10 33.63
CA PHE A 177 -11.10 3.99 34.78
C PHE A 177 -11.67 3.26 36.00
N THR A 178 -11.41 3.80 37.19
CA THR A 178 -12.01 3.39 38.46
C THR A 178 -12.43 4.62 39.25
N VAL A 179 -13.67 4.59 39.74
CA VAL A 179 -14.18 5.51 40.77
C VAL A 179 -14.38 4.73 42.05
N VAL A 180 -13.82 5.24 43.15
CA VAL A 180 -13.90 4.60 44.46
C VAL A 180 -14.14 5.63 45.57
N ALA A 181 -14.87 5.24 46.61
CA ALA A 181 -15.04 6.08 47.78
C ALA A 181 -13.77 6.17 48.64
N VAL A 182 -13.60 7.28 49.35
CA VAL A 182 -12.49 7.56 50.28
C VAL A 182 -13.04 7.91 51.66
N SER A 183 -12.30 7.58 52.72
CA SER A 183 -12.69 7.87 54.10
C SER A 183 -12.92 9.37 54.33
N GLU A 184 -13.92 9.72 55.14
CA GLU A 184 -14.25 11.12 55.43
C GLU A 184 -13.16 11.83 56.23
N ILE A 185 -12.37 11.06 56.99
CA ILE A 185 -11.28 11.54 57.85
C ILE A 185 -10.00 10.78 57.48
N SER A 186 -8.88 11.48 57.44
CA SER A 186 -7.54 10.92 57.23
C SER A 186 -7.05 10.15 58.46
N ASN A 187 -5.96 9.40 58.29
CA ASN A 187 -5.27 8.71 59.37
C ASN A 187 -4.68 9.67 60.43
N THR A 188 -4.63 10.99 60.16
CA THR A 188 -4.15 12.01 61.12
C THR A 188 -5.23 12.97 61.62
N GLY A 189 -6.50 12.75 61.25
CA GLY A 189 -7.65 13.51 61.75
C GLY A 189 -8.17 14.63 60.83
N THR A 190 -7.53 14.87 59.68
CA THR A 190 -7.96 15.88 58.69
C THR A 190 -9.19 15.42 57.90
N PRO A 191 -10.27 16.22 57.79
CA PRO A 191 -11.43 15.91 56.95
C PRO A 191 -11.13 15.94 55.44
N ILE A 192 -11.77 15.07 54.65
CA ILE A 192 -11.64 15.07 53.18
C ILE A 192 -12.21 16.34 52.54
N THR A 193 -13.15 17.00 53.23
CA THR A 193 -13.77 18.26 52.81
C THR A 193 -12.80 19.44 52.76
N ASP A 194 -11.61 19.31 53.36
CA ASP A 194 -10.55 20.33 53.30
C ASP A 194 -9.87 20.37 51.92
N PHE A 195 -10.12 19.37 51.07
CA PHE A 195 -9.59 19.27 49.71
C PHE A 195 -10.64 19.70 48.67
N PRO A 196 -10.24 20.46 47.63
CA PRO A 196 -11.18 20.88 46.59
C PRO A 196 -11.58 19.70 45.69
N VAL A 197 -12.75 19.81 45.07
CA VAL A 197 -13.30 18.80 44.16
C VAL A 197 -13.10 19.24 42.70
N ALA A 198 -12.44 18.41 41.90
CA ALA A 198 -12.29 18.58 40.46
C ALA A 198 -13.55 18.05 39.74
N ARG A 199 -14.56 18.92 39.64
CA ARG A 199 -15.85 18.57 39.04
C ARG A 199 -15.72 18.22 37.56
N LEU A 200 -16.41 17.15 37.16
CA LEU A 200 -16.45 16.66 35.80
C LEU A 200 -17.66 17.22 35.03
N ASP A 201 -17.43 17.82 33.87
CA ASP A 201 -18.49 18.32 32.98
C ASP A 201 -18.50 17.53 31.66
N LYS A 202 -19.68 17.00 31.28
CA LYS A 202 -19.89 16.25 30.03
C LYS A 202 -20.03 17.14 28.79
N LYS A 203 -20.31 18.43 28.95
CA LYS A 203 -20.53 19.36 27.84
C LYS A 203 -19.22 19.60 27.06
N LEU A 204 -19.36 19.83 25.76
CA LEU A 204 -18.26 20.15 24.85
C LEU A 204 -17.79 21.62 25.00
N GLY A 205 -16.67 21.97 24.36
CA GLY A 205 -16.10 23.33 24.35
C GLY A 205 -15.11 23.63 25.48
N LYS A 206 -14.64 22.61 26.21
CA LYS A 206 -13.63 22.75 27.26
C LYS A 206 -12.20 22.89 26.71
N ILE A 207 -12.01 22.42 25.49
CA ILE A 207 -10.77 22.46 24.71
C ILE A 207 -11.10 22.43 23.22
N ILE A 208 -10.29 23.07 22.39
CA ILE A 208 -10.35 23.03 20.92
C ILE A 208 -9.08 22.41 20.32
N ASP A 209 -9.15 21.96 19.07
CA ASP A 209 -8.02 21.32 18.38
C ASP A 209 -6.81 22.28 18.31
N GLY A 210 -5.62 21.78 18.64
CA GLY A 210 -4.40 22.57 18.71
C GLY A 210 -4.20 23.38 20.01
N GLU A 211 -5.18 23.44 20.92
CA GLU A 211 -5.08 24.17 22.20
C GLU A 211 -4.15 23.43 23.20
N ASN A 212 -3.45 24.19 24.05
CA ASN A 212 -2.56 23.61 25.05
C ASN A 212 -3.34 22.93 26.21
N CYS A 213 -2.79 21.86 26.77
CA CYS A 213 -3.29 21.24 28.01
C CYS A 213 -2.31 21.41 29.18
N VAL A 214 -2.78 21.13 30.39
CA VAL A 214 -1.99 21.08 31.63
C VAL A 214 -2.24 19.76 32.33
N ILE A 215 -1.17 19.11 32.81
CA ILE A 215 -1.28 17.83 33.53
C ILE A 215 -0.75 17.98 34.94
N VAL A 216 -1.52 17.50 35.92
CA VAL A 216 -1.11 17.46 37.34
C VAL A 216 -0.97 16.00 37.78
N GLN A 217 0.22 15.61 38.24
CA GLN A 217 0.61 14.21 38.37
C GLN A 217 1.59 13.91 39.51
N HIS A 218 1.68 12.64 39.94
CA HIS A 218 2.69 12.09 40.85
C HIS A 218 3.61 11.09 40.13
N PRO A 219 4.52 11.57 39.26
CA PRO A 219 5.36 10.68 38.46
C PRO A 219 6.31 9.91 39.38
N LYS A 220 6.35 8.59 39.19
CA LYS A 220 7.06 7.56 39.98
C LYS A 220 6.63 7.50 41.45
N GLY A 221 5.44 8.03 41.76
CA GLY A 221 5.02 8.28 43.13
C GLY A 221 5.83 9.38 43.82
N ASP A 222 6.57 10.19 43.08
CA ASP A 222 7.34 11.31 43.64
C ASP A 222 6.39 12.45 44.08
N TYR A 223 6.97 13.49 44.66
CA TYR A 223 6.26 14.74 44.95
C TYR A 223 5.53 15.26 43.71
N LYS A 224 4.36 15.86 43.93
CA LYS A 224 3.47 16.37 42.87
C LYS A 224 4.21 17.27 41.86
N LYS A 225 3.93 17.09 40.57
CA LYS A 225 4.48 17.88 39.47
C LYS A 225 3.37 18.34 38.52
N ILE A 226 3.61 19.46 37.84
CA ILE A 226 2.70 20.03 36.84
C ILE A 226 3.47 20.20 35.54
N VAL A 227 2.88 19.75 34.42
CA VAL A 227 3.43 19.97 33.08
C VAL A 227 2.61 21.05 32.37
N MET A 228 3.28 22.08 31.86
CA MET A 228 2.65 23.28 31.28
C MET A 228 3.21 23.68 29.91
N ARG A 229 4.27 23.03 29.43
CA ARG A 229 5.01 23.41 28.22
C ARG A 229 4.93 22.27 27.20
N ASP A 230 4.72 22.63 25.93
CA ASP A 230 4.71 21.70 24.79
C ASP A 230 3.69 20.55 24.92
N ILE A 231 2.52 20.84 25.53
CA ILE A 231 1.38 19.94 25.62
C ILE A 231 0.23 20.49 24.81
N ARG A 232 -0.03 19.92 23.62
CA ARG A 232 -1.14 20.33 22.75
C ARG A 232 -2.10 19.19 22.50
N MET A 233 -3.39 19.51 22.47
CA MET A 233 -4.40 18.61 21.95
C MET A 233 -4.17 18.42 20.44
N LEU A 234 -3.96 17.17 20.05
CA LEU A 234 -3.79 16.79 18.65
C LEU A 234 -5.14 16.44 18.01
N VAL A 235 -5.90 15.54 18.63
CA VAL A 235 -7.14 15.01 18.05
C VAL A 235 -8.13 14.63 19.14
N LEU A 236 -9.42 14.87 18.90
CA LEU A 236 -10.52 14.30 19.65
C LEU A 236 -11.00 13.01 18.97
N LYS A 237 -10.85 11.87 19.64
CA LYS A 237 -11.56 10.63 19.26
C LYS A 237 -12.91 10.58 19.98
N ASP A 238 -13.74 9.61 19.64
CA ASP A 238 -15.05 9.41 20.29
C ASP A 238 -14.90 9.29 21.82
N ASP A 239 -13.99 8.43 22.27
CA ASP A 239 -13.78 8.15 23.70
C ASP A 239 -12.47 8.69 24.30
N PHE A 240 -11.52 9.09 23.47
CA PHE A 240 -10.16 9.46 23.89
C PHE A 240 -9.72 10.82 23.36
N LEU A 241 -8.74 11.40 24.05
CA LEU A 241 -8.05 12.65 23.72
C LEU A 241 -6.57 12.33 23.53
N ILE A 242 -6.01 12.65 22.37
CA ILE A 242 -4.57 12.50 22.11
C ILE A 242 -3.88 13.85 22.29
N TYR A 243 -2.81 13.88 23.09
CA TYR A 243 -2.04 15.09 23.34
C TYR A 243 -0.54 14.81 23.54
N GLU A 244 0.29 15.81 23.27
CA GLU A 244 1.74 15.79 23.55
C GLU A 244 1.97 15.98 25.06
N SER A 245 2.90 15.25 25.72
CA SER A 245 3.32 15.55 27.11
C SER A 245 4.51 14.68 27.56
N ASP A 246 5.29 15.19 28.52
CA ASP A 246 6.24 14.40 29.31
C ASP A 246 5.53 13.70 30.47
N THR A 247 5.36 12.37 30.39
CA THR A 247 4.83 11.54 31.49
C THR A 247 5.83 10.44 31.86
N LEU A 248 5.81 9.99 33.13
CA LEU A 248 6.66 8.93 33.67
C LEU A 248 5.78 7.88 34.41
N PRO A 249 6.27 6.65 34.66
CA PRO A 249 5.53 5.62 35.43
C PRO A 249 4.89 6.22 36.68
N GLY A 250 3.66 5.90 37.07
CA GLY A 250 2.96 6.52 38.21
C GLY A 250 2.17 7.79 37.88
N SER A 251 2.27 8.29 36.64
CA SER A 251 1.38 9.34 36.10
C SER A 251 0.00 8.81 35.72
N SER A 252 -0.22 7.49 35.71
CA SER A 252 -1.54 6.90 35.49
C SER A 252 -2.57 7.46 36.47
N GLY A 253 -3.68 7.95 35.94
CA GLY A 253 -4.78 8.54 36.69
C GLY A 253 -4.63 10.04 36.89
N SER A 254 -3.70 10.67 36.17
CA SER A 254 -3.47 12.12 36.25
C SER A 254 -4.58 12.93 35.62
N MET A 255 -4.78 14.12 36.18
CA MET A 255 -5.80 15.06 35.74
C MET A 255 -5.25 15.90 34.57
N VAL A 256 -5.96 15.87 33.43
CA VAL A 256 -5.66 16.70 32.26
C VAL A 256 -6.65 17.86 32.19
N LEU A 257 -6.14 19.09 32.15
CA LEU A 257 -6.88 20.34 32.10
C LEU A 257 -6.68 21.05 30.75
N GLY A 258 -7.71 21.70 30.21
CA GLY A 258 -7.53 22.62 29.08
C GLY A 258 -6.95 23.97 29.54
N LEU A 259 -5.89 24.46 28.90
CA LEU A 259 -5.18 25.66 29.37
C LEU A 259 -6.04 26.93 29.28
N GLY A 260 -6.94 27.05 28.32
CA GLY A 260 -7.76 28.25 28.19
C GLY A 260 -9.02 28.29 29.06
N THR A 261 -9.50 27.14 29.56
CA THR A 261 -10.68 27.07 30.45
C THR A 261 -10.35 26.74 31.91
N GLY A 262 -9.22 26.06 32.16
CA GLY A 262 -8.87 25.51 33.46
C GLY A 262 -9.83 24.39 33.92
N GLU A 263 -10.45 23.68 32.97
CA GLU A 263 -11.43 22.62 33.21
C GLU A 263 -10.88 21.23 32.88
N VAL A 264 -11.38 20.20 33.56
CA VAL A 264 -10.97 18.80 33.32
C VAL A 264 -11.47 18.31 31.96
N VAL A 265 -10.53 17.95 31.10
CA VAL A 265 -10.80 17.47 29.74
C VAL A 265 -10.68 15.95 29.63
N ALA A 266 -9.70 15.35 30.32
CA ALA A 266 -9.43 13.91 30.25
C ALA A 266 -8.77 13.35 31.52
N LEU A 267 -8.80 12.01 31.65
CA LEU A 267 -8.04 11.21 32.61
C LEU A 267 -6.87 10.56 31.88
N HIS A 268 -5.62 10.88 32.24
CA HIS A 268 -4.44 10.25 31.64
C HIS A 268 -4.39 8.76 32.00
N HIS A 269 -4.21 7.87 31.02
CA HIS A 269 -4.16 6.42 31.26
C HIS A 269 -2.91 5.74 30.71
N SER A 270 -2.40 6.19 29.57
CA SER A 270 -1.18 5.63 29.01
C SER A 270 -0.42 6.64 28.16
N GLY A 271 0.90 6.50 28.17
CA GLY A 271 1.71 6.97 27.06
C GLY A 271 1.38 6.13 25.82
N VAL A 272 1.49 6.73 24.64
CA VAL A 272 1.37 6.05 23.36
C VAL A 272 2.79 5.68 22.94
N PRO A 273 3.27 4.43 23.19
CA PRO A 273 4.63 4.08 22.85
C PRO A 273 4.75 4.01 21.33
N ARG A 274 5.85 4.52 20.79
CA ARG A 274 6.27 4.21 19.44
C ARG A 274 6.49 2.70 19.41
N LYS A 275 5.76 2.02 18.56
CA LYS A 275 5.87 0.58 18.37
C LYS A 275 6.59 0.31 17.07
N ASN A 276 7.41 -0.73 17.07
CA ASN A 276 7.99 -1.22 15.84
C ASN A 276 6.91 -1.93 15.00
N ARG A 277 7.32 -2.39 13.82
CA ARG A 277 6.54 -3.23 12.91
C ARG A 277 5.96 -4.51 13.49
N HIS A 278 6.27 -4.87 14.72
CA HIS A 278 5.77 -6.06 15.39
C HIS A 278 4.82 -5.69 16.54
N GLY A 279 4.36 -4.43 16.63
CA GLY A 279 3.56 -3.97 17.78
C GLY A 279 4.32 -3.95 19.12
N GLN A 280 5.62 -4.28 19.11
CA GLN A 280 6.50 -4.27 20.26
C GLN A 280 6.99 -2.85 20.51
N TRP A 281 7.06 -2.47 21.77
CA TRP A 281 7.41 -1.10 22.14
C TRP A 281 8.88 -0.85 21.78
N LEU A 282 9.16 0.31 21.23
CA LEU A 282 10.51 0.73 20.87
C LEU A 282 11.15 1.52 21.99
N ARG A 283 12.46 1.38 22.08
CA ARG A 283 13.34 2.29 22.80
C ARG A 283 13.63 3.52 21.93
N LYS A 284 14.08 4.62 22.57
CA LYS A 284 14.51 5.86 21.91
C LYS A 284 15.70 5.68 20.97
N ASP A 285 16.46 4.61 21.15
CA ASP A 285 17.55 4.20 20.26
C ASP A 285 17.08 3.30 19.10
N GLY A 286 15.76 3.09 18.98
CA GLY A 286 15.15 2.28 17.92
C GLY A 286 15.18 0.77 18.17
N SER A 287 15.75 0.29 19.28
CA SER A 287 15.74 -1.14 19.65
C SER A 287 14.45 -1.55 20.37
N VAL A 288 14.15 -2.85 20.44
CA VAL A 288 12.91 -3.34 21.09
C VAL A 288 13.07 -3.35 22.61
N VAL A 289 12.06 -2.83 23.31
CA VAL A 289 11.99 -2.86 24.78
C VAL A 289 12.00 -4.31 25.26
N GLN A 290 13.00 -4.65 26.08
CA GLN A 290 13.17 -5.97 26.68
C GLN A 290 12.50 -6.06 28.06
N PRO A 291 12.12 -7.26 28.53
CA PRO A 291 11.60 -7.45 29.89
C PRO A 291 12.62 -6.98 30.94
N GLY A 292 12.27 -5.94 31.71
CA GLY A 292 13.14 -5.33 32.72
C GLY A 292 13.73 -3.97 32.32
N ASP A 293 13.49 -3.51 31.09
CA ASP A 293 13.86 -2.17 30.65
C ASP A 293 13.12 -1.08 31.41
N ALA A 294 13.83 0.00 31.72
CA ALA A 294 13.25 1.15 32.40
C ALA A 294 12.42 2.01 31.43
N ASP A 295 11.21 2.43 31.82
CA ASP A 295 10.29 3.23 30.97
C ASP A 295 10.88 4.48 30.30
N ASN A 296 11.97 5.04 30.84
CA ASN A 296 12.64 6.20 30.25
C ASN A 296 13.43 5.88 28.98
N VAL A 297 13.74 4.60 28.72
CA VAL A 297 14.36 4.16 27.48
C VAL A 297 13.34 3.98 26.36
N ILE A 298 12.03 3.90 26.68
CA ILE A 298 10.94 3.70 25.72
C ILE A 298 10.69 5.00 24.95
N ASP A 299 10.47 4.89 23.64
CA ASP A 299 10.11 6.00 22.77
C ASP A 299 8.60 6.21 22.81
N TRP A 300 8.15 7.37 23.26
CA TRP A 300 6.73 7.70 23.44
C TRP A 300 6.31 8.74 22.40
N MET A 301 5.31 8.43 21.57
CA MET A 301 4.82 9.30 20.48
C MET A 301 3.86 10.39 20.97
N GLY A 302 3.31 10.24 22.16
CA GLY A 302 2.31 11.13 22.73
C GLY A 302 1.66 10.47 23.94
N ASN A 303 0.58 11.05 24.42
CA ASN A 303 -0.19 10.52 25.54
C ASN A 303 -1.66 10.44 25.18
N GLU A 304 -2.33 9.46 25.76
CA GLU A 304 -3.77 9.28 25.61
C GLU A 304 -4.46 9.53 26.94
N GLY A 305 -5.54 10.32 26.88
CA GLY A 305 -6.43 10.54 28.01
C GLY A 305 -7.85 10.14 27.67
N ILE A 306 -8.53 9.47 28.60
CA ILE A 306 -9.93 9.09 28.44
C ILE A 306 -10.79 10.34 28.63
N ARG A 307 -11.71 10.61 27.70
CA ARG A 307 -12.54 11.81 27.74
C ARG A 307 -13.47 11.79 28.94
N VAL A 308 -13.56 12.92 29.65
CA VAL A 308 -14.50 13.08 30.76
C VAL A 308 -15.95 12.81 30.35
N SER A 309 -16.34 13.18 29.12
CA SER A 309 -17.68 12.89 28.61
C SER A 309 -17.96 11.38 28.53
N SER A 310 -16.97 10.59 28.11
CA SER A 310 -17.10 9.14 27.95
C SER A 310 -17.10 8.42 29.30
N ILE A 311 -16.27 8.88 30.25
CA ILE A 311 -16.31 8.40 31.63
C ILE A 311 -17.69 8.62 32.25
N LEU A 312 -18.25 9.84 32.14
CA LEU A 312 -19.57 10.14 32.71
C LEU A 312 -20.70 9.36 32.03
N ASN A 313 -20.63 9.15 30.71
CA ASN A 313 -21.59 8.33 29.98
C ASN A 313 -21.53 6.87 30.42
N MET A 314 -20.32 6.32 30.61
CA MET A 314 -20.13 4.93 31.06
C MET A 314 -20.57 4.73 32.51
N ILE A 315 -20.23 5.65 33.41
CA ILE A 315 -20.69 5.61 34.81
C ILE A 315 -22.23 5.61 34.86
N LYS A 316 -22.89 6.39 34.00
CA LYS A 316 -24.35 6.40 33.92
C LYS A 316 -24.91 5.02 33.57
N SER A 317 -24.29 4.30 32.64
CA SER A 317 -24.76 2.97 32.20
C SER A 317 -24.42 1.81 33.15
N ILE A 318 -23.32 1.88 33.91
CA ILE A 318 -22.90 0.77 34.79
C ILE A 318 -23.92 0.56 35.93
N PRO A 319 -24.52 -0.64 36.09
CA PRO A 319 -25.42 -0.91 37.21
C PRO A 319 -24.64 -0.96 38.52
N VAL A 320 -25.19 -0.37 39.60
CA VAL A 320 -24.59 -0.40 40.95
C VAL A 320 -25.58 -0.92 41.98
N ALA A 321 -25.07 -1.39 43.12
CA ALA A 321 -25.93 -1.82 44.23
C ALA A 321 -26.78 -0.65 44.75
N LYS A 322 -27.97 -0.94 45.31
CA LYS A 322 -28.89 0.08 45.82
C LYS A 322 -28.27 1.01 46.89
N SER A 323 -27.30 0.50 47.66
CA SER A 323 -26.52 1.27 48.63
C SER A 323 -25.61 2.32 47.98
N MET A 324 -25.18 2.10 46.74
CA MET A 324 -24.24 2.92 45.98
C MET A 324 -24.93 3.94 45.05
N GLU A 325 -26.22 3.76 44.77
CA GLU A 325 -26.99 4.62 43.84
C GLU A 325 -27.02 6.10 44.25
N LYS A 326 -26.98 6.40 45.57
CA LYS A 326 -26.88 7.78 46.06
C LYS A 326 -25.61 8.45 45.58
N ASN A 327 -24.45 7.81 45.78
CA ASN A 327 -23.15 8.34 45.39
C ASN A 327 -23.02 8.46 43.86
N LYS A 328 -23.60 7.49 43.11
CA LYS A 328 -23.70 7.56 41.64
C LYS A 328 -24.53 8.76 41.18
N THR A 329 -25.67 8.99 41.82
CA THR A 329 -26.57 10.12 41.50
C THR A 329 -25.94 11.46 41.84
N ASP A 330 -25.28 11.58 43.00
CA ASP A 330 -24.60 12.80 43.45
C ASP A 330 -23.45 13.18 42.50
N LEU A 331 -22.70 12.19 42.00
CA LEU A 331 -21.65 12.39 40.99
C LEU A 331 -22.21 12.88 39.64
N LEU A 332 -23.38 12.37 39.22
CA LEU A 332 -24.03 12.76 37.95
C LEU A 332 -24.89 14.03 38.07
N GLY A 333 -25.22 14.47 39.29
CA GLY A 333 -26.31 15.39 39.58
C GLY A 333 -25.95 16.85 39.91
N THR A 334 -24.69 17.28 39.86
CA THR A 334 -24.33 18.65 40.30
C THR A 334 -23.87 19.60 39.19
N VAL A 335 -24.83 20.32 38.59
CA VAL A 335 -24.61 21.65 37.99
C VAL A 335 -25.67 22.61 38.55
N ARG A 336 -25.28 23.48 39.48
CA ARG A 336 -25.94 24.79 39.65
C ARG A 336 -25.08 25.82 38.93
N PRO A 337 -25.66 26.71 38.10
CA PRO A 337 -24.91 27.70 37.33
C PRO A 337 -24.36 28.77 38.29
N ALA A 338 -23.06 29.06 38.20
CA ALA A 338 -22.45 30.23 38.83
C ALA A 338 -22.34 31.36 37.79
N GLU A 339 -22.47 32.58 38.29
CA GLU A 339 -22.84 33.84 37.64
C GLU A 339 -21.95 34.29 36.48
N SER A 340 -22.60 34.92 35.49
CA SER A 340 -22.01 35.60 34.34
C SER A 340 -21.23 36.86 34.77
N VAL A 341 -19.98 36.99 34.33
CA VAL A 341 -19.18 38.22 34.46
C VAL A 341 -19.04 38.85 33.08
N GLU A 342 -19.33 40.16 32.97
CA GLU A 342 -19.27 40.93 31.73
C GLU A 342 -17.82 41.28 31.30
N PRO A 343 -17.52 41.44 29.99
CA PRO A 343 -16.17 41.75 29.51
C PRO A 343 -15.86 43.25 29.51
N ILE A 344 -14.66 43.59 30.00
CA ILE A 344 -14.05 44.93 29.94
C ILE A 344 -13.06 44.98 28.75
N THR A 345 -13.09 46.08 27.99
CA THR A 345 -12.20 46.40 26.87
C THR A 345 -10.89 47.05 27.35
N VAL A 346 -9.76 46.86 26.63
CA VAL A 346 -8.78 47.92 26.24
C VAL A 346 -7.44 47.39 25.64
N ARG A 347 -7.12 47.97 24.46
CA ARG A 347 -5.86 48.41 23.78
C ARG A 347 -4.59 47.55 23.66
N THR A 348 -4.14 47.52 22.39
CA THR A 348 -2.93 46.99 21.73
C THR A 348 -1.67 47.82 21.94
N LEU A 349 -0.49 47.18 22.13
CA LEU A 349 0.85 47.71 21.81
C LEU A 349 1.89 46.58 21.53
N VAL A 350 2.32 46.51 20.26
CA VAL A 350 3.62 46.20 19.59
C VAL A 350 4.72 45.30 20.22
N SER A 351 5.27 44.43 19.34
CA SER A 351 6.34 43.39 19.37
C SER A 351 7.74 43.79 19.91
N PRO A 352 8.69 42.82 20.17
CA PRO A 352 9.64 42.38 19.11
C PRO A 352 10.35 40.98 19.23
N ASN A 353 10.86 40.52 18.06
CA ASN A 353 12.07 39.72 17.73
C ASN A 353 12.34 38.30 18.27
N TYR A 354 12.47 37.34 17.34
CA TYR A 354 12.96 35.96 17.53
C TYR A 354 14.46 35.81 17.25
N TYR A 355 15.15 35.00 18.06
CA TYR A 355 16.51 34.49 17.82
C TYR A 355 16.47 33.09 17.18
N ALA A 356 17.31 32.86 16.17
CA ALA A 356 17.56 31.56 15.56
C ALA A 356 18.78 30.85 16.19
N MET A 357 18.72 29.52 16.32
CA MET A 357 19.88 28.67 16.57
C MET A 357 19.89 27.47 15.61
N ASN A 358 20.96 27.37 14.83
CA ASN A 358 21.29 26.21 13.99
C ASN A 358 21.88 25.07 14.84
N ARG A 359 21.60 23.82 14.46
CA ARG A 359 22.49 22.67 14.71
C ARG A 359 22.60 21.83 13.44
N SER A 360 23.84 21.54 13.09
CA SER A 360 24.28 20.64 12.02
C SER A 360 24.70 19.30 12.62
N GLU A 361 24.23 18.17 12.09
CA GLU A 361 24.91 16.87 12.19
C GLU A 361 24.78 16.11 10.85
N SER A 362 25.82 15.34 10.55
CA SER A 362 26.19 14.82 9.23
C SER A 362 25.27 13.71 8.70
N THR A 363 24.96 13.84 7.41
CA THR A 363 24.07 13.07 6.54
C THR A 363 24.68 11.78 6.01
N ASN A 364 23.94 10.67 6.08
CA ASN A 364 24.00 9.62 5.05
C ASN A 364 22.62 9.56 4.39
N SER A 365 22.40 10.45 3.43
CA SER A 365 21.13 10.61 2.73
C SER A 365 21.13 9.78 1.44
N GLU A 366 20.25 8.78 1.35
CA GLU A 366 20.09 7.95 0.15
C GLU A 366 19.23 8.66 -0.90
N THR A 367 19.48 8.37 -2.18
CA THR A 367 18.67 8.90 -3.29
C THR A 367 17.50 7.97 -3.54
N GLN A 368 16.29 8.50 -3.43
CA GLN A 368 15.04 7.77 -3.57
C GLN A 368 14.25 8.28 -4.77
N HIS A 369 13.50 7.38 -5.42
CA HIS A 369 12.85 7.63 -6.70
C HIS A 369 11.33 7.60 -6.58
N PHE A 370 10.65 8.51 -7.27
CA PHE A 370 9.19 8.63 -7.18
C PHE A 370 8.53 8.92 -8.53
N GLU A 371 7.38 8.31 -8.71
CA GLU A 371 6.41 8.62 -9.76
C GLU A 371 5.41 9.63 -9.19
N ILE A 372 5.30 10.82 -9.77
CA ILE A 372 4.32 11.81 -9.33
C ILE A 372 3.34 12.16 -10.45
N GLN A 373 2.08 12.36 -10.08
CA GLN A 373 1.06 12.97 -10.91
C GLN A 373 0.72 14.34 -10.32
N LEU A 374 0.95 15.39 -11.09
CA LEU A 374 0.60 16.76 -10.72
C LEU A 374 -0.91 17.00 -10.85
N SER A 375 -1.38 17.95 -10.04
CA SER A 375 -2.74 18.47 -10.08
C SER A 375 -3.17 18.86 -11.49
N GLY A 376 -4.44 18.61 -11.81
CA GLY A 376 -5.08 19.13 -13.03
C GLY A 376 -5.17 20.65 -13.10
N VAL A 377 -4.91 21.37 -12.00
CA VAL A 377 -4.99 22.83 -11.91
C VAL A 377 -3.73 23.48 -12.50
N LYS A 378 -3.91 24.29 -13.55
CA LYS A 378 -2.80 24.86 -14.32
C LYS A 378 -1.89 25.77 -13.49
N GLU A 379 -2.47 26.53 -12.55
CA GLU A 379 -1.73 27.39 -11.62
C GLU A 379 -0.78 26.58 -10.74
N MET A 380 -1.24 25.43 -10.23
CA MET A 380 -0.44 24.52 -9.42
C MET A 380 0.67 23.83 -10.24
N GLN A 381 0.39 23.51 -11.51
CA GLN A 381 1.43 22.98 -12.42
C GLN A 381 2.51 24.01 -12.75
N ASN A 382 2.14 25.29 -12.92
CA ASN A 382 3.10 26.35 -13.13
C ASN A 382 3.93 26.59 -11.87
N ASP A 383 3.29 26.60 -10.70
CA ASP A 383 3.97 26.72 -9.42
C ASP A 383 4.96 25.57 -9.21
N TRP A 384 4.60 24.33 -9.54
CA TRP A 384 5.54 23.21 -9.53
C TRP A 384 6.75 23.46 -10.43
N LYS A 385 6.54 23.89 -11.68
CA LYS A 385 7.64 24.14 -12.62
C LYS A 385 8.60 25.23 -12.14
N GLU A 386 8.07 26.25 -11.48
CA GLU A 386 8.87 27.38 -10.99
C GLU A 386 9.53 27.08 -9.65
N ASN A 387 8.86 26.32 -8.77
CA ASN A 387 9.17 26.25 -7.35
C ASN A 387 9.45 24.83 -6.82
N ALA A 388 9.47 23.77 -7.64
CA ALA A 388 9.65 22.37 -7.19
C ALA A 388 10.81 22.16 -6.20
N ALA A 389 11.98 22.76 -6.47
CA ALA A 389 13.16 22.64 -5.58
C ALA A 389 12.96 23.31 -4.20
N SER A 390 12.08 24.31 -4.12
CA SER A 390 11.71 24.95 -2.84
C SER A 390 10.57 24.22 -2.13
N LEU A 391 9.67 23.57 -2.88
CA LEU A 391 8.56 22.79 -2.37
C LEU A 391 9.03 21.44 -1.80
N VAL A 392 10.08 20.86 -2.38
CA VAL A 392 10.60 19.54 -2.02
C VAL A 392 12.06 19.65 -1.54
N PRO A 393 12.29 19.70 -0.22
CA PRO A 393 13.64 19.64 0.33
C PRO A 393 14.38 18.37 -0.11
N GLY A 394 15.59 18.52 -0.63
CA GLY A 394 16.40 17.39 -1.11
C GLY A 394 16.08 16.93 -2.54
N LEU A 395 15.25 17.65 -3.30
CA LEU A 395 15.00 17.35 -4.71
C LEU A 395 16.28 17.42 -5.54
N LEU A 396 16.67 16.30 -6.13
CA LEU A 396 17.81 16.17 -7.04
C LEU A 396 17.39 16.24 -8.51
N LEU A 397 16.26 15.64 -8.85
CA LEU A 397 15.75 15.54 -10.21
C LEU A 397 14.25 15.78 -10.23
N SER A 398 13.77 16.51 -11.23
CA SER A 398 12.35 16.56 -11.57
C SER A 398 12.18 16.65 -13.07
N GLU A 399 11.72 15.57 -13.68
CA GLU A 399 11.60 15.44 -15.12
C GLU A 399 10.19 15.03 -15.52
N PRO A 400 9.58 15.69 -16.52
CA PRO A 400 8.33 15.20 -17.08
C PRO A 400 8.57 13.86 -17.76
N LEU A 401 7.69 12.89 -17.53
CA LEU A 401 7.77 11.57 -18.20
C LEU A 401 7.55 11.67 -19.70
N TYR A 402 6.75 12.66 -20.12
CA TYR A 402 6.39 12.91 -21.52
C TYR A 402 6.87 14.31 -21.96
N PRO A 403 8.19 14.57 -22.03
CA PRO A 403 8.73 15.91 -22.25
C PRO A 403 8.30 16.55 -23.57
N MET A 404 8.01 15.71 -24.58
CA MET A 404 7.66 16.15 -25.94
C MET A 404 6.16 16.00 -26.26
N SER A 405 5.35 15.51 -25.31
CA SER A 405 3.92 15.29 -25.57
C SER A 405 3.12 16.58 -25.48
N THR A 406 2.27 16.82 -26.48
CA THR A 406 1.31 17.92 -26.46
C THR A 406 0.00 17.56 -25.75
N GLU A 407 -0.22 16.30 -25.41
CA GLU A 407 -1.47 15.84 -24.79
C GLU A 407 -1.61 16.30 -23.34
N ALA A 408 -2.80 16.79 -22.97
CA ALA A 408 -3.07 17.32 -21.64
C ALA A 408 -2.92 16.25 -20.54
N SER A 409 -3.35 15.02 -20.80
CA SER A 409 -3.20 13.84 -19.92
C SER A 409 -1.74 13.51 -19.59
N HIS A 410 -0.81 13.81 -20.50
CA HIS A 410 0.62 13.48 -20.36
C HIS A 410 1.42 14.53 -19.59
N ARG A 411 0.92 15.76 -19.50
CA ARG A 411 1.64 16.91 -18.91
C ARG A 411 1.79 16.83 -17.40
N ASN A 412 1.05 15.94 -16.76
CA ASN A 412 0.97 15.86 -15.31
C ASN A 412 1.90 14.80 -14.72
N PHE A 413 2.47 13.90 -15.52
CA PHE A 413 3.31 12.83 -14.98
C PHE A 413 4.79 13.22 -14.96
N TYR A 414 5.41 13.12 -13.79
CA TYR A 414 6.82 13.40 -13.57
C TYR A 414 7.50 12.24 -12.86
N TYR A 415 8.80 12.14 -13.09
CA TYR A 415 9.71 11.32 -12.31
C TYR A 415 10.61 12.25 -11.50
N ILE A 416 10.73 11.99 -10.21
CA ILE A 416 11.58 12.80 -9.33
C ILE A 416 12.56 11.94 -8.53
N GLN A 417 13.70 12.53 -8.22
CA GLN A 417 14.68 11.96 -7.29
C GLN A 417 14.79 12.87 -6.07
N VAL A 418 14.68 12.29 -4.89
CA VAL A 418 14.75 13.03 -3.62
C VAL A 418 15.83 12.39 -2.76
N GLN A 419 16.77 13.22 -2.30
CA GLN A 419 17.78 12.83 -1.33
C GLN A 419 17.24 13.05 0.08
N SER A 420 17.06 11.96 0.82
CA SER A 420 16.45 12.00 2.15
C SER A 420 16.82 10.75 2.95
N ASP A 421 16.81 10.88 4.27
CA ASP A 421 16.97 9.80 5.25
C ASP A 421 15.63 9.20 5.70
N LYS A 422 14.50 9.80 5.31
CA LYS A 422 13.15 9.28 5.57
C LYS A 422 12.82 8.03 4.74
N SER A 423 11.83 7.25 5.18
CA SER A 423 11.29 6.16 4.37
C SER A 423 10.68 6.66 3.05
N PRO A 424 10.75 5.90 1.94
CA PRO A 424 10.12 6.30 0.69
C PRO A 424 8.61 6.55 0.83
N TRP A 425 7.91 5.74 1.63
CA TRP A 425 6.47 5.93 1.85
C TRP A 425 6.15 7.17 2.67
N GLU A 426 7.06 7.60 3.57
CA GLU A 426 6.92 8.86 4.31
C GLU A 426 7.14 10.07 3.41
N ILE A 427 8.14 10.01 2.52
CA ILE A 427 8.39 11.06 1.52
C ILE A 427 7.21 11.18 0.57
N ALA A 428 6.65 10.05 0.11
CA ALA A 428 5.46 10.06 -0.73
C ALA A 428 4.24 10.69 -0.04
N ALA A 429 4.09 10.49 1.27
CA ALA A 429 3.04 11.13 2.05
C ALA A 429 3.26 12.65 2.18
N ASP A 430 4.48 13.08 2.47
CA ASP A 430 4.85 14.51 2.50
C ASP A 430 4.57 15.18 1.14
N LEU A 431 4.88 14.49 0.05
CA LEU A 431 4.67 14.98 -1.31
C LEU A 431 3.19 15.05 -1.68
N GLU A 432 2.36 14.06 -1.33
CA GLU A 432 0.90 14.14 -1.54
C GLU A 432 0.21 15.20 -0.67
N GLY A 433 0.88 15.69 0.38
CA GLY A 433 0.42 16.85 1.14
C GLY A 433 0.56 18.18 0.39
N LEU A 434 1.29 18.22 -0.73
CA LEU A 434 1.46 19.41 -1.55
C LEU A 434 0.25 19.58 -2.48
N PRO A 435 -0.39 20.77 -2.56
CA PRO A 435 -1.54 21.01 -3.45
C PRO A 435 -1.20 20.85 -4.94
N GLN A 436 0.08 20.81 -5.29
CA GLN A 436 0.59 20.60 -6.64
C GLN A 436 0.59 19.12 -7.05
N ILE A 437 0.51 18.18 -6.10
CA ILE A 437 0.65 16.74 -6.33
C ILE A 437 -0.69 16.05 -6.03
N ASP A 438 -1.28 15.40 -7.03
CA ASP A 438 -2.47 14.56 -6.84
C ASP A 438 -2.08 13.18 -6.28
N THR A 439 -1.02 12.57 -6.82
CA THR A 439 -0.48 11.29 -6.31
C THR A 439 1.04 11.24 -6.39
N CYS A 440 1.66 10.58 -5.43
CA CYS A 440 3.08 10.26 -5.40
C CYS A 440 3.26 8.79 -5.02
N THR A 441 3.91 8.00 -5.87
CA THR A 441 4.18 6.58 -5.60
C THR A 441 5.68 6.33 -5.64
N PRO A 442 6.28 5.75 -4.58
CA PRO A 442 7.69 5.38 -4.61
C PRO A 442 8.00 4.35 -5.72
N ASP A 443 9.03 4.62 -6.52
CA ASP A 443 9.61 3.66 -7.46
C ASP A 443 10.71 2.88 -6.75
N LEU A 444 10.30 1.95 -5.89
CA LEU A 444 11.21 1.20 -5.01
C LEU A 444 12.09 0.24 -5.80
N GLU A 445 13.37 0.58 -5.95
CA GLU A 445 14.40 -0.35 -6.41
C GLU A 445 14.53 -1.53 -5.44
N MET A 446 14.63 -2.76 -5.96
CA MET A 446 15.22 -3.84 -5.18
C MET A 446 16.70 -3.90 -5.47
N SER A 447 17.52 -3.96 -4.43
CA SER A 447 18.89 -4.42 -4.52
C SER A 447 18.92 -5.86 -5.05
N THR A 448 18.94 -6.02 -6.37
CA THR A 448 19.09 -7.31 -7.05
C THR A 448 20.54 -7.83 -7.01
N ASP A 449 21.40 -7.20 -6.20
CA ASP A 449 22.82 -7.54 -5.98
C ASP A 449 23.06 -8.05 -4.54
N ILE A 450 22.31 -9.07 -4.13
CA ILE A 450 22.71 -9.88 -2.96
C ILE A 450 23.74 -10.90 -3.42
N ARG A 451 24.91 -10.93 -2.75
CA ARG A 451 26.02 -11.85 -3.05
C ARG A 451 25.60 -13.32 -2.88
N PRO A 452 26.20 -14.27 -3.62
CA PRO A 452 25.78 -15.67 -3.60
C PRO A 452 26.05 -16.30 -2.23
N GLY A 453 24.98 -16.64 -1.49
CA GLY A 453 25.01 -17.63 -0.42
C GLY A 453 24.62 -19.01 -0.98
N HIS A 454 25.35 -20.06 -0.60
CA HIS A 454 25.07 -21.44 -1.01
C HIS A 454 23.68 -21.89 -0.54
N TYR A 455 22.72 -22.03 -1.46
CA TYR A 455 21.46 -22.71 -1.18
C TYR A 455 20.98 -23.51 -2.39
N ASP A 456 20.60 -24.77 -2.11
CA ASP A 456 20.15 -25.78 -3.06
C ASP A 456 18.68 -25.61 -3.47
N ARG A 457 18.39 -25.96 -4.73
CA ARG A 457 17.08 -26.25 -5.37
C ARG A 457 15.94 -25.25 -5.12
N TRP A 458 15.71 -24.38 -6.11
CA TRP A 458 14.55 -23.48 -6.17
C TRP A 458 13.52 -23.93 -7.22
N SER A 459 12.23 -23.87 -6.87
CA SER A 459 11.13 -23.83 -7.84
C SER A 459 10.78 -22.37 -8.14
N THR A 460 10.91 -21.97 -9.39
CA THR A 460 10.59 -20.62 -9.86
C THR A 460 9.12 -20.51 -10.33
N THR A 461 8.63 -19.28 -10.45
CA THR A 461 7.30 -18.88 -10.93
C THR A 461 6.98 -19.31 -12.35
N GLU A 462 8.01 -19.48 -13.17
CA GLU A 462 7.99 -20.38 -14.32
C GLU A 462 8.60 -21.68 -13.88
N SER A 463 7.85 -22.79 -14.01
CA SER A 463 8.42 -24.10 -13.73
C SER A 463 9.36 -24.46 -14.88
N LEU A 464 10.59 -24.02 -14.77
CA LEU A 464 11.69 -24.91 -15.02
C LEU A 464 11.70 -25.85 -13.82
N GLU A 465 11.03 -27.01 -13.90
CA GLU A 465 11.21 -28.09 -12.89
C GLU A 465 12.69 -28.54 -12.79
N SER A 466 13.56 -28.00 -13.63
CA SER A 466 14.98 -27.92 -13.43
C SER A 466 15.50 -26.61 -14.05
N LEU A 467 15.79 -25.58 -13.26
CA LEU A 467 16.89 -24.67 -13.64
C LEU A 467 18.13 -25.54 -13.67
N ASP A 468 18.39 -26.08 -14.86
CA ASP A 468 19.52 -26.90 -15.17
C ASP A 468 20.76 -26.03 -15.01
N ASP A 469 21.38 -26.17 -13.86
CA ASP A 469 22.65 -25.57 -13.52
C ASP A 469 23.81 -26.33 -14.22
N GLY A 470 23.50 -27.05 -15.31
CA GLY A 470 24.37 -27.98 -16.03
C GLY A 470 24.39 -29.40 -15.44
N THR A 471 23.44 -29.77 -14.57
CA THR A 471 23.35 -31.09 -13.89
C THR A 471 22.02 -31.84 -14.08
N ALA A 472 21.00 -31.24 -14.71
CA ALA A 472 19.76 -31.95 -15.00
C ALA A 472 19.97 -32.95 -16.15
N ASP A 473 19.67 -34.22 -15.89
CA ASP A 473 19.74 -35.24 -16.92
C ASP A 473 18.67 -34.97 -17.97
N TRP A 474 19.06 -34.52 -19.17
CA TRP A 474 18.15 -34.35 -20.31
C TRP A 474 17.27 -35.60 -20.52
N ALA A 475 17.82 -36.80 -20.30
CA ALA A 475 17.08 -38.05 -20.45
C ALA A 475 15.97 -38.17 -19.39
N GLN A 476 16.16 -37.57 -18.21
CA GLN A 476 15.15 -37.48 -17.17
C GLN A 476 14.04 -36.49 -17.54
N SER A 477 14.37 -35.26 -17.96
CA SER A 477 13.35 -34.29 -18.38
C SER A 477 12.51 -34.78 -19.56
N GLU A 478 13.15 -35.41 -20.56
CA GLU A 478 12.45 -36.01 -21.70
C GLU A 478 11.55 -37.18 -21.26
N ARG A 479 12.01 -37.97 -20.30
CA ARG A 479 11.25 -39.08 -19.72
C ARG A 479 10.06 -38.59 -18.91
N ASP A 480 10.23 -37.55 -18.11
CA ASP A 480 9.18 -36.97 -17.27
C ASP A 480 8.06 -36.38 -18.13
N PHE A 481 8.41 -35.65 -19.21
CA PHE A 481 7.44 -35.21 -20.21
C PHE A 481 6.66 -36.38 -20.80
N LYS A 482 7.36 -37.41 -21.28
CA LYS A 482 6.74 -38.58 -21.91
C LYS A 482 5.84 -39.34 -20.95
N LEU A 483 6.20 -39.41 -19.67
CA LEU A 483 5.39 -40.05 -18.63
C LEU A 483 4.15 -39.21 -18.31
N ARG A 484 4.31 -37.90 -18.08
CA ARG A 484 3.23 -36.96 -17.75
C ARG A 484 2.18 -36.90 -18.85
N TRP A 485 2.62 -36.80 -20.11
CA TRP A 485 1.75 -36.57 -21.26
C TRP A 485 1.53 -37.81 -22.14
N ALA A 486 1.82 -39.01 -21.63
CA ALA A 486 1.72 -40.27 -22.39
C ALA A 486 0.37 -40.49 -23.08
N ASN A 487 -0.70 -39.93 -22.53
CA ASN A 487 -2.07 -40.07 -23.01
C ASN A 487 -2.67 -38.77 -23.59
N ALA A 488 -1.88 -37.70 -23.66
CA ALA A 488 -2.36 -36.39 -24.05
C ALA A 488 -2.65 -36.28 -25.55
N GLY A 489 -3.80 -35.72 -25.92
CA GLY A 489 -4.32 -35.75 -27.30
C GLY A 489 -3.34 -35.21 -28.35
N LEU A 490 -2.54 -34.20 -28.01
CA LEU A 490 -1.61 -33.57 -28.95
C LEU A 490 -0.29 -34.34 -29.14
N VAL A 491 0.07 -35.23 -28.21
CA VAL A 491 1.39 -35.91 -28.20
C VAL A 491 1.33 -37.44 -28.13
N LYS A 492 0.20 -38.02 -27.74
CA LYS A 492 0.00 -39.46 -27.51
C LYS A 492 0.48 -40.32 -28.67
N GLU A 493 0.09 -39.97 -29.90
CA GLU A 493 0.45 -40.75 -31.10
C GLU A 493 1.96 -40.79 -31.36
N PHE A 494 2.67 -39.72 -31.02
CA PHE A 494 4.13 -39.62 -31.20
C PHE A 494 4.88 -40.36 -30.10
N ILE A 495 4.41 -40.24 -28.85
CA ILE A 495 5.02 -40.94 -27.71
C ILE A 495 4.86 -42.46 -27.86
N GLN A 496 3.71 -42.93 -28.36
CA GLN A 496 3.39 -44.36 -28.46
C GLN A 496 3.80 -45.00 -29.80
N GLY A 497 3.95 -44.21 -30.87
CA GLY A 497 3.96 -44.72 -32.25
C GLY A 497 5.31 -45.06 -32.89
N ASN A 498 6.43 -45.18 -32.14
CA ASN A 498 7.80 -45.30 -32.71
C ASN A 498 8.19 -44.15 -33.68
N LYS A 499 7.39 -43.07 -33.73
CA LYS A 499 7.66 -41.88 -34.54
C LYS A 499 8.53 -40.89 -33.77
N ASN A 500 9.23 -40.10 -34.56
CA ASN A 500 10.33 -39.18 -34.29
C ASN A 500 10.08 -38.22 -33.11
N GLN A 501 11.10 -37.43 -32.77
CA GLN A 501 11.14 -36.38 -31.74
C GLN A 501 10.07 -35.25 -31.88
N ASP A 502 9.03 -35.46 -32.68
CA ASP A 502 7.98 -34.52 -33.11
C ASP A 502 7.07 -34.04 -31.96
N TYR A 503 6.95 -34.82 -30.89
CA TYR A 503 6.21 -34.40 -29.69
C TYR A 503 6.81 -33.12 -29.05
N ARG A 504 8.08 -32.80 -29.33
CA ARG A 504 8.73 -31.55 -28.88
C ARG A 504 8.11 -30.31 -29.52
N ALA A 505 7.41 -30.46 -30.64
CA ALA A 505 6.77 -29.38 -31.40
C ALA A 505 5.24 -29.34 -31.22
N TRP A 506 4.72 -29.94 -30.14
CA TRP A 506 3.28 -30.07 -29.89
C TRP A 506 2.54 -28.73 -29.88
N ASN A 507 3.18 -27.67 -29.40
CA ASN A 507 2.65 -26.31 -29.31
C ASN A 507 2.26 -25.75 -30.69
N ARG A 508 2.96 -26.16 -31.76
CA ARG A 508 2.62 -25.78 -33.15
C ARG A 508 1.34 -26.47 -33.62
N ARG A 509 1.12 -27.72 -33.20
CA ARG A 509 -0.11 -28.47 -33.46
C ARG A 509 -1.29 -27.88 -32.68
N ALA A 510 -1.05 -27.50 -31.42
CA ALA A 510 -2.07 -26.90 -30.56
C ALA A 510 -2.72 -25.65 -31.18
N VAL A 511 -1.94 -24.87 -31.94
CA VAL A 511 -2.41 -23.65 -32.62
C VAL A 511 -2.77 -23.87 -34.09
N ASN A 512 -2.96 -25.13 -34.51
CA ASN A 512 -3.34 -25.56 -35.87
C ASN A 512 -2.40 -25.08 -37.00
N LEU A 513 -1.11 -24.89 -36.70
CA LEU A 513 -0.13 -24.46 -37.71
C LEU A 513 0.20 -25.57 -38.72
N LEU A 514 0.05 -26.85 -38.34
CA LEU A 514 0.36 -28.01 -39.19
C LEU A 514 -0.71 -28.32 -40.25
N GLU A 515 -1.90 -27.72 -40.10
CA GLU A 515 -3.01 -27.85 -41.06
C GLU A 515 -2.91 -26.83 -42.21
N ILE A 516 -1.88 -25.97 -42.17
CA ILE A 516 -1.60 -24.98 -43.22
C ILE A 516 -0.86 -25.69 -44.37
N ASN A 517 -1.46 -25.67 -45.57
CA ASN A 517 -0.93 -26.35 -46.75
C ASN A 517 0.51 -25.89 -47.09
N PRO A 518 1.52 -26.79 -47.13
CA PRO A 518 2.91 -26.45 -47.43
C PRO A 518 3.16 -25.91 -48.84
N GLU A 519 2.29 -26.23 -49.81
CA GLU A 519 2.40 -25.74 -51.20
C GLU A 519 1.61 -24.44 -51.44
N GLU A 520 0.64 -24.14 -50.58
CA GLU A 520 -0.16 -22.90 -50.59
C GLU A 520 0.14 -22.06 -49.35
N GLU A 521 1.40 -21.97 -48.91
CA GLU A 521 1.76 -21.24 -47.69
C GLU A 521 1.17 -19.81 -47.72
N PRO A 522 0.22 -19.45 -46.81
CA PRO A 522 -0.35 -18.12 -46.77
C PRO A 522 0.75 -17.07 -46.54
N PHE A 523 1.83 -17.46 -45.84
CA PHE A 523 2.97 -16.62 -45.51
C PHE A 523 3.73 -16.11 -46.74
N THR A 524 3.78 -16.88 -47.84
CA THR A 524 4.50 -16.46 -49.06
C THR A 524 3.84 -15.25 -49.71
N LYS A 525 2.50 -15.15 -49.66
CA LYS A 525 1.72 -14.06 -50.29
C LYS A 525 1.98 -12.70 -49.64
N PHE A 526 2.32 -12.68 -48.36
CA PHE A 526 2.60 -11.45 -47.62
C PHE A 526 4.01 -11.43 -46.99
N LYS A 527 4.94 -12.25 -47.50
CA LYS A 527 6.33 -12.33 -47.00
C LYS A 527 7.01 -10.96 -46.97
N GLY A 528 6.87 -10.17 -48.03
CA GLY A 528 7.42 -8.81 -48.08
C GLY A 528 6.71 -7.79 -47.17
N ASN A 529 5.54 -8.13 -46.61
CA ASN A 529 4.86 -7.31 -45.60
C ASN A 529 5.31 -7.70 -44.19
N ILE A 530 5.46 -9.00 -43.90
CA ILE A 530 5.87 -9.47 -42.56
C ILE A 530 7.31 -9.06 -42.23
N GLU A 531 8.20 -9.01 -43.22
CA GLU A 531 9.57 -8.49 -43.05
C GLU A 531 9.62 -7.00 -42.65
N LYS A 532 8.51 -6.25 -42.83
CA LYS A 532 8.38 -4.83 -42.44
C LYS A 532 7.77 -4.64 -41.05
N ILE A 533 7.24 -5.70 -40.44
CA ILE A 533 6.61 -5.61 -39.12
C ILE A 533 7.69 -5.38 -38.07
N ARG A 534 7.52 -4.32 -37.28
CA ARG A 534 8.40 -3.98 -36.17
C ARG A 534 7.89 -4.63 -34.89
N LEU A 535 8.46 -5.79 -34.57
CA LEU A 535 8.07 -6.61 -33.41
C LEU A 535 9.07 -6.42 -32.27
N VAL A 536 8.67 -5.68 -31.24
CA VAL A 536 9.52 -5.38 -30.08
C VAL A 536 9.23 -6.36 -28.94
N GLN A 537 10.29 -6.90 -28.36
CA GLN A 537 10.25 -7.76 -27.19
C GLN A 537 10.70 -6.98 -25.97
N LEU A 538 9.84 -6.87 -24.95
CA LEU A 538 10.21 -6.35 -23.63
C LEU A 538 10.52 -7.53 -22.71
N ASP A 539 11.81 -7.84 -22.51
CA ASP A 539 12.21 -9.04 -21.78
C ASP A 539 13.58 -8.88 -21.05
N THR A 540 14.23 -9.99 -20.68
CA THR A 540 15.54 -10.02 -20.01
C THR A 540 16.73 -9.79 -20.93
N GLY A 541 16.46 -9.53 -22.20
CA GLY A 541 17.46 -9.48 -23.26
C GLY A 541 17.60 -10.80 -24.01
N TYR A 542 18.69 -10.95 -24.74
CA TYR A 542 18.95 -12.10 -25.61
C TYR A 542 20.32 -12.74 -25.37
N THR A 543 20.49 -13.98 -25.82
CA THR A 543 21.75 -14.72 -25.80
C THR A 543 22.16 -15.06 -27.22
N ASP A 544 23.42 -15.46 -27.40
CA ASP A 544 23.95 -15.93 -28.68
C ASP A 544 23.61 -17.41 -28.97
N HIS A 545 22.42 -17.87 -28.57
CA HIS A 545 21.99 -19.23 -28.83
C HIS A 545 21.67 -19.40 -30.34
N HIS A 546 22.23 -20.43 -30.99
CA HIS A 546 22.14 -20.64 -32.44
C HIS A 546 20.70 -20.80 -32.95
N LYS A 547 19.78 -21.19 -32.08
CA LYS A 547 18.33 -21.26 -32.36
C LYS A 547 17.72 -19.89 -32.72
N VAL A 548 18.28 -18.77 -32.27
CA VAL A 548 17.68 -17.43 -32.43
C VAL A 548 18.63 -16.38 -33.01
N LEU A 549 19.90 -16.71 -33.21
CA LEU A 549 20.96 -15.80 -33.68
C LEU A 549 20.66 -15.14 -35.05
N GLY A 550 19.79 -15.76 -35.86
CA GLY A 550 19.30 -15.20 -37.13
C GLY A 550 17.91 -14.53 -37.04
N GLY A 551 17.26 -14.57 -35.88
CA GLY A 551 15.88 -14.09 -35.66
C GLY A 551 15.78 -12.70 -35.04
N PHE A 552 16.86 -12.19 -34.44
CA PHE A 552 16.87 -10.85 -33.86
C PHE A 552 17.28 -9.76 -34.86
N ASP A 553 16.80 -8.53 -34.61
CA ASP A 553 17.33 -7.29 -35.16
C ASP A 553 18.15 -6.57 -34.08
N LEU A 554 19.46 -6.83 -34.09
CA LEU A 554 20.44 -6.33 -33.13
C LEU A 554 20.99 -4.94 -33.51
N LEU A 555 20.43 -4.29 -34.54
CA LEU A 555 20.79 -2.90 -34.86
C LEU A 555 19.88 -1.89 -34.17
N GLN A 556 18.82 -2.39 -33.56
CA GLN A 556 17.75 -1.63 -32.92
C GLN A 556 17.52 -2.13 -31.49
N ASP A 557 18.38 -3.01 -30.97
CA ASP A 557 18.26 -3.47 -29.59
C ASP A 557 18.63 -2.36 -28.62
N GLU A 558 18.04 -2.40 -27.44
CA GLU A 558 18.18 -1.33 -26.44
C GLU A 558 18.21 -1.96 -25.04
N ASP A 559 19.12 -1.49 -24.18
CA ASP A 559 19.14 -1.85 -22.77
C ASP A 559 18.70 -0.67 -21.90
N PHE A 560 17.63 -0.87 -21.14
CA PHE A 560 17.08 0.12 -20.22
C PHE A 560 17.61 -0.03 -18.79
N ILE A 561 18.48 -1.01 -18.52
CA ILE A 561 19.07 -1.32 -17.21
C ILE A 561 20.42 -0.63 -17.04
N ASP A 562 21.41 -0.96 -17.88
CA ASP A 562 22.81 -0.51 -17.76
C ASP A 562 23.35 0.18 -19.04
N GLY A 563 22.57 0.22 -20.13
CA GLY A 563 22.76 1.15 -21.24
C GLY A 563 23.76 0.73 -22.32
N GLU A 564 24.07 -0.57 -22.46
CA GLU A 564 24.85 -1.13 -23.56
C GLU A 564 23.95 -1.72 -24.67
N ASP A 565 24.16 -3.00 -25.03
CA ASP A 565 23.29 -3.78 -25.90
C ASP A 565 22.31 -4.61 -25.06
N ALA A 566 21.24 -5.12 -25.66
CA ALA A 566 20.23 -5.89 -24.91
C ALA A 566 20.70 -7.32 -24.54
N ARG A 567 22.01 -7.57 -24.51
CA ARG A 567 22.56 -8.92 -24.31
C ARG A 567 22.42 -9.35 -22.86
N ASP A 568 21.92 -10.56 -22.68
CA ASP A 568 21.84 -11.21 -21.38
C ASP A 568 23.17 -11.89 -21.07
N GLU A 569 23.83 -11.40 -20.02
CA GLU A 569 25.09 -11.92 -19.50
C GLU A 569 24.96 -13.34 -18.89
N MET A 570 23.76 -13.92 -18.89
CA MET A 570 23.45 -15.21 -18.25
C MET A 570 23.76 -15.22 -16.76
N SER A 571 23.61 -14.06 -16.11
CA SER A 571 23.93 -13.87 -14.71
C SER A 571 22.93 -14.62 -13.81
N MET A 572 23.41 -15.67 -13.15
CA MET A 572 22.65 -16.43 -12.17
C MET A 572 22.50 -15.65 -10.87
N GLY A 573 21.33 -15.72 -10.24
CA GLY A 573 21.09 -15.08 -8.96
C GLY A 573 19.64 -15.22 -8.50
N VAL A 574 19.37 -14.79 -7.28
CA VAL A 574 18.02 -14.80 -6.71
C VAL A 574 17.10 -13.92 -7.56
N LEU A 575 15.95 -14.47 -7.96
CA LEU A 575 14.96 -13.82 -8.84
C LEU A 575 15.48 -13.44 -10.23
N ARG A 576 16.67 -13.90 -10.66
CA ARG A 576 17.16 -13.71 -12.04
C ARG A 576 16.65 -14.83 -12.94
N HIS A 577 16.30 -14.47 -14.18
CA HIS A 577 15.78 -15.41 -15.18
C HIS A 577 16.65 -15.35 -16.44
N PRO A 578 17.94 -15.76 -16.37
CA PRO A 578 18.85 -15.64 -17.48
C PRO A 578 18.34 -16.40 -18.71
N GLY A 579 18.56 -15.82 -19.89
CA GLY A 579 18.15 -16.39 -21.18
C GLY A 579 16.64 -16.50 -21.36
N HIS A 580 15.82 -15.84 -20.53
CA HIS A 580 14.36 -15.88 -20.67
C HIS A 580 13.89 -15.26 -21.99
N GLY A 581 14.38 -14.07 -22.34
CA GLY A 581 14.03 -13.45 -23.61
C GLY A 581 14.45 -14.28 -24.84
N THR A 582 15.55 -15.03 -24.76
CA THR A 582 15.94 -16.01 -25.81
C THR A 582 14.91 -17.13 -25.95
N ARG A 583 14.45 -17.69 -24.82
CA ARG A 583 13.47 -18.77 -24.80
C ARG A 583 12.15 -18.34 -25.40
N THR A 584 11.62 -17.19 -24.99
CA THR A 584 10.34 -16.66 -25.46
C THR A 584 10.42 -16.21 -26.93
N ALA A 585 11.51 -15.57 -27.35
CA ALA A 585 11.73 -15.21 -28.76
C ALA A 585 11.79 -16.44 -29.68
N SER A 586 12.32 -17.57 -29.20
CA SER A 586 12.42 -18.79 -30.00
C SER A 586 11.07 -19.36 -30.45
N ILE A 587 9.99 -19.05 -29.72
CA ILE A 587 8.63 -19.45 -30.10
C ILE A 587 8.15 -18.67 -31.32
N ILE A 588 8.73 -17.49 -31.58
CA ILE A 588 8.46 -16.68 -32.77
C ILE A 588 9.43 -17.03 -33.91
N VAL A 589 10.73 -16.94 -33.63
CA VAL A 589 11.81 -16.94 -34.64
C VAL A 589 12.83 -18.07 -34.48
N GLY A 590 12.51 -19.10 -33.68
CA GLY A 590 13.40 -20.24 -33.46
C GLY A 590 13.65 -21.05 -34.73
N GLN A 591 14.88 -21.02 -35.24
CA GLN A 591 15.25 -21.67 -36.49
C GLN A 591 15.58 -23.15 -36.34
N HIS A 592 15.64 -23.90 -37.46
CA HIS A 592 16.17 -25.26 -37.43
C HIS A 592 17.68 -25.24 -37.19
N ALA A 593 18.16 -26.03 -36.22
CA ALA A 593 19.57 -26.04 -35.86
C ALA A 593 20.41 -26.95 -36.77
N ASN A 594 19.79 -27.70 -37.69
CA ASN A 594 20.46 -28.56 -38.70
C ASN A 594 21.59 -29.44 -38.13
N GLY A 595 21.40 -29.97 -36.92
CA GLY A 595 22.38 -30.84 -36.24
C GLY A 595 23.45 -30.13 -35.41
N SER A 596 23.47 -28.80 -35.36
CA SER A 596 24.38 -28.02 -34.49
C SER A 596 24.00 -28.07 -33.01
N ILE A 597 22.74 -28.39 -32.69
CA ILE A 597 22.22 -28.54 -31.32
C ILE A 597 21.82 -29.99 -31.10
N LYS A 598 22.33 -30.58 -30.01
CA LYS A 598 21.97 -31.94 -29.61
C LYS A 598 20.51 -31.97 -29.17
N ASN A 599 19.76 -32.96 -29.65
CA ASN A 599 18.33 -33.11 -29.37
C ASN A 599 17.50 -31.87 -29.79
N ASP A 600 17.84 -31.27 -30.93
CA ASP A 600 17.02 -30.21 -31.52
C ASP A 600 15.54 -30.64 -31.64
N GLY A 601 14.65 -29.67 -31.60
CA GLY A 601 13.21 -29.88 -31.62
C GLY A 601 12.49 -28.55 -31.46
N ASN A 602 11.24 -28.49 -31.93
CA ASN A 602 10.44 -27.27 -32.02
C ASN A 602 11.04 -26.18 -32.93
N THR A 603 10.19 -25.35 -33.51
CA THR A 603 10.57 -24.19 -34.34
C THR A 603 9.58 -23.07 -34.14
N GLY A 604 10.02 -21.84 -34.38
CA GLY A 604 9.20 -20.65 -34.21
C GLY A 604 7.98 -20.63 -35.14
N ILE A 605 6.91 -19.96 -34.73
CA ILE A 605 5.66 -19.86 -35.49
C ILE A 605 5.84 -19.03 -36.76
N ALA A 606 6.60 -17.94 -36.68
CA ALA A 606 6.84 -17.03 -37.80
C ALA A 606 8.13 -17.40 -38.56
N VAL A 607 8.22 -18.67 -38.99
CA VAL A 607 9.31 -19.18 -39.84
C VAL A 607 8.74 -19.79 -41.12
N ASP A 608 9.52 -19.78 -42.20
CA ASP A 608 9.15 -20.49 -43.43
C ASP A 608 9.38 -22.01 -43.31
N LYS A 609 8.96 -22.78 -44.33
CA LYS A 609 9.20 -24.23 -44.42
C LYS A 609 10.64 -24.71 -44.22
N THR A 610 11.63 -23.83 -44.40
CA THR A 610 13.05 -24.16 -44.18
C THR A 610 13.50 -23.87 -42.74
N GLY A 611 12.60 -23.34 -41.91
CA GLY A 611 12.87 -22.89 -40.55
C GLY A 611 13.54 -21.52 -40.49
N LYS A 612 13.50 -20.72 -41.56
CA LYS A 612 14.08 -19.37 -41.55
C LYS A 612 13.06 -18.36 -41.01
N PRO A 613 13.45 -17.43 -40.11
CA PRO A 613 12.57 -16.38 -39.62
C PRO A 613 11.97 -15.53 -40.75
N LEU A 614 10.67 -15.26 -40.66
CA LEU A 614 9.90 -14.38 -41.56
C LEU A 614 9.84 -12.93 -41.04
N VAL A 615 10.02 -12.76 -39.73
CA VAL A 615 10.04 -11.48 -39.02
C VAL A 615 11.29 -11.43 -38.16
N LYS A 616 11.73 -10.22 -37.82
CA LYS A 616 12.78 -10.00 -36.83
C LYS A 616 12.18 -9.54 -35.50
N VAL A 617 12.72 -10.04 -34.40
CA VAL A 617 12.40 -9.56 -33.05
C VAL A 617 13.43 -8.50 -32.66
N ILE A 618 12.98 -7.35 -32.19
CA ILE A 618 13.82 -6.27 -31.65
C ILE A 618 13.86 -6.45 -30.11
N PRO A 619 14.98 -6.89 -29.51
CA PRO A 619 15.05 -7.15 -28.09
C PRO A 619 15.30 -5.86 -27.31
N TYR A 620 14.39 -5.52 -26.40
CA TYR A 620 14.57 -4.47 -25.40
C TYR A 620 14.74 -5.12 -24.03
N ARG A 621 15.90 -4.92 -23.42
CA ARG A 621 16.22 -5.46 -22.09
C ARG A 621 15.73 -4.48 -21.03
N ILE A 622 14.71 -4.89 -20.26
CA ILE A 622 14.07 -4.02 -19.26
C ILE A 622 14.26 -4.49 -17.81
N SER A 623 14.64 -5.76 -17.62
CA SER A 623 14.84 -6.35 -16.29
C SER A 623 15.72 -7.61 -16.35
N LYS A 624 16.46 -7.95 -15.28
CA LYS A 624 17.13 -9.26 -15.15
C LYS A 624 16.16 -10.36 -14.64
N SER A 625 14.89 -10.00 -14.40
CA SER A 625 13.82 -10.83 -13.83
C SER A 625 12.50 -10.69 -14.60
N VAL A 626 11.70 -11.77 -14.67
CA VAL A 626 10.32 -11.73 -15.21
C VAL A 626 9.28 -11.19 -14.24
N ILE A 627 9.68 -10.90 -13.00
CA ILE A 627 8.86 -10.17 -12.03
C ILE A 627 9.41 -8.75 -11.98
N LEU A 628 8.67 -7.77 -12.49
CA LEU A 628 9.10 -6.39 -12.52
C LEU A 628 8.91 -5.73 -11.14
N ILE A 629 10.01 -5.30 -10.54
CA ILE A 629 10.01 -4.63 -9.23
C ILE A 629 10.98 -3.46 -9.31
N GLY A 630 10.50 -2.24 -9.03
CA GLY A 630 11.34 -1.03 -9.12
C GLY A 630 11.84 -0.73 -10.53
N ARG A 631 11.07 -1.13 -11.54
CA ARG A 631 11.39 -0.98 -12.96
C ARG A 631 10.25 -0.30 -13.73
N GLY A 632 9.40 0.45 -13.00
CA GLY A 632 8.29 1.19 -13.60
C GLY A 632 8.80 2.18 -14.65
N ARG A 633 9.86 2.92 -14.31
CA ARG A 633 10.54 3.82 -15.24
C ARG A 633 11.16 3.10 -16.44
N ASN A 634 11.84 1.97 -16.24
CA ASN A 634 12.43 1.18 -17.32
C ASN A 634 11.37 0.70 -18.32
N LEU A 635 10.27 0.13 -17.81
CA LEU A 635 9.15 -0.31 -18.62
C LEU A 635 8.53 0.87 -19.39
N PHE A 636 8.29 1.99 -18.72
CA PHE A 636 7.77 3.20 -19.34
C PHE A 636 8.69 3.69 -20.47
N ASN A 637 9.99 3.78 -20.21
CA ASN A 637 10.98 4.24 -21.20
C ASN A 637 11.05 3.30 -22.39
N ALA A 638 11.01 1.99 -22.16
CA ALA A 638 11.05 0.99 -23.22
C ALA A 638 9.82 1.03 -24.11
N VAL A 639 8.62 1.20 -23.53
CA VAL A 639 7.38 1.35 -24.30
C VAL A 639 7.36 2.69 -25.03
N SER A 640 7.81 3.77 -24.39
CA SER A 640 7.97 5.08 -25.03
C SER A 640 8.92 5.00 -26.23
N GLN A 641 10.06 4.32 -26.09
CA GLN A 641 11.00 4.08 -27.18
C GLN A 641 10.38 3.20 -28.26
N ALA A 642 9.60 2.17 -27.92
CA ALA A 642 8.89 1.35 -28.90
C ALA A 642 7.85 2.18 -29.68
N ILE A 643 7.12 3.09 -29.02
CA ILE A 643 6.20 4.04 -29.67
C ILE A 643 6.97 4.97 -30.62
N ASN A 644 8.06 5.57 -30.17
CA ASN A 644 8.89 6.47 -30.99
C ASN A 644 9.52 5.74 -32.19
N ALA A 645 9.88 4.49 -31.98
CA ALA A 645 10.37 3.58 -33.01
C ALA A 645 9.24 3.08 -33.92
N ASN A 646 7.99 3.51 -33.77
CA ASN A 646 6.82 3.05 -34.53
C ASN A 646 6.68 1.51 -34.51
N ALA A 647 6.85 0.89 -33.33
CA ALA A 647 6.62 -0.54 -33.16
C ALA A 647 5.19 -0.89 -33.62
N ASP A 648 5.07 -1.99 -34.34
CA ASP A 648 3.77 -2.50 -34.77
C ASP A 648 3.10 -3.33 -33.68
N ILE A 649 3.94 -4.08 -32.97
CA ILE A 649 3.58 -5.06 -31.96
C ILE A 649 4.63 -5.00 -30.86
N ILE A 650 4.18 -4.98 -29.62
CA ILE A 650 5.01 -5.19 -28.44
C ILE A 650 4.56 -6.49 -27.81
N PHE A 651 5.48 -7.33 -27.36
CA PHE A 651 5.13 -8.44 -26.48
C PHE A 651 5.99 -8.46 -25.24
N MET A 652 5.36 -8.83 -24.13
CA MET A 652 5.95 -8.75 -22.80
C MET A 652 5.60 -9.99 -22.00
N CYS A 653 6.62 -10.77 -21.70
CA CYS A 653 6.53 -12.05 -21.02
C CYS A 653 6.87 -11.91 -19.52
N MET A 654 6.40 -10.82 -18.90
CA MET A 654 6.68 -10.43 -17.52
C MET A 654 5.62 -9.45 -17.04
N GLY A 655 5.56 -9.19 -15.73
CA GLY A 655 4.59 -8.22 -15.20
C GLY A 655 4.82 -7.81 -13.75
N SER A 656 3.92 -6.97 -13.25
CA SER A 656 3.89 -6.42 -11.89
C SER A 656 2.45 -6.12 -11.45
N TYR A 657 2.29 -5.50 -10.29
CA TYR A 657 1.00 -4.93 -9.89
C TYR A 657 0.69 -3.64 -10.70
N PRO A 658 -0.60 -3.29 -10.90
CA PRO A 658 -0.98 -2.11 -11.67
C PRO A 658 -0.55 -0.77 -11.05
N ARG A 659 -0.17 0.17 -11.91
CA ARG A 659 0.25 1.53 -11.55
C ARG A 659 -0.30 2.55 -12.56
N PRO A 660 -0.68 3.77 -12.11
CA PRO A 660 -1.19 4.82 -13.02
C PRO A 660 -0.23 5.18 -14.17
N MET A 661 1.08 5.22 -13.91
CA MET A 661 2.08 5.50 -14.95
C MET A 661 2.03 4.46 -16.07
N ILE A 662 2.02 3.16 -15.73
CA ILE A 662 2.03 2.09 -16.72
C ILE A 662 0.67 2.01 -17.44
N TYR A 663 -0.43 2.28 -16.74
CA TYR A 663 -1.75 2.45 -17.37
C TYR A 663 -1.72 3.56 -18.44
N SER A 664 -1.10 4.71 -18.13
CA SER A 664 -1.02 5.84 -19.07
C SER A 664 -0.25 5.50 -20.36
N ILE A 665 0.87 4.79 -20.24
CA ILE A 665 1.67 4.43 -21.42
C ILE A 665 1.04 3.28 -22.20
N ALA A 666 0.31 2.37 -21.53
CA ALA A 666 -0.49 1.33 -22.19
C ALA A 666 -1.63 1.94 -23.02
N LYS A 667 -2.33 2.94 -22.46
CA LYS A 667 -3.34 3.72 -23.20
C LYS A 667 -2.72 4.44 -24.40
N THR A 668 -1.55 5.06 -24.22
CA THR A 668 -0.84 5.72 -25.32
C THR A 668 -0.45 4.72 -26.43
N ALA A 669 0.11 3.56 -26.08
CA ALA A 669 0.48 2.53 -27.05
C ALA A 669 -0.74 2.04 -27.85
N TYR A 670 -1.87 1.84 -27.16
CA TYR A 670 -3.15 1.48 -27.75
C TYR A 670 -3.66 2.57 -28.72
N GLU A 671 -3.67 3.83 -28.29
CA GLU A 671 -4.08 4.98 -29.12
C GLU A 671 -3.20 5.16 -30.35
N ARG A 672 -1.94 4.70 -30.28
CA ARG A 672 -1.01 4.64 -31.43
C ARG A 672 -1.14 3.38 -32.28
N GLY A 673 -2.10 2.49 -31.98
CA GLY A 673 -2.39 1.30 -32.78
C GLY A 673 -1.36 0.18 -32.61
N ILE A 674 -0.62 0.19 -31.50
CA ILE A 674 0.36 -0.84 -31.18
C ILE A 674 -0.36 -2.00 -30.49
N ILE A 675 -0.26 -3.19 -31.07
CA ILE A 675 -0.80 -4.40 -30.44
C ILE A 675 0.18 -4.83 -29.33
N TRP A 676 -0.19 -4.61 -28.08
CA TRP A 676 0.64 -5.01 -26.94
C TRP A 676 0.13 -6.32 -26.35
N VAL A 677 0.87 -7.41 -26.56
CA VAL A 677 0.55 -8.76 -26.08
C VAL A 677 1.28 -9.04 -24.76
N CYS A 678 0.54 -9.44 -23.73
CA CYS A 678 1.05 -9.53 -22.37
C CYS A 678 0.69 -10.87 -21.71
N ALA A 679 1.64 -11.43 -20.97
CA ALA A 679 1.40 -12.61 -20.14
C ALA A 679 0.38 -12.29 -19.05
N ALA A 680 -0.65 -13.13 -18.89
CA ALA A 680 -1.68 -12.92 -17.87
C ALA A 680 -1.13 -13.02 -16.44
N GLY A 681 -0.06 -13.79 -16.24
CA GLY A 681 0.57 -14.05 -14.94
C GLY A 681 0.59 -15.54 -14.59
N ASN A 682 1.43 -15.90 -13.62
CA ASN A 682 1.58 -17.27 -13.15
C ASN A 682 1.31 -17.33 -11.64
N LYS A 683 0.52 -18.30 -11.20
CA LYS A 683 0.28 -18.64 -9.78
C LYS A 683 -0.28 -17.46 -8.95
N VAL A 684 -0.89 -16.48 -9.63
CA VAL A 684 -1.65 -15.38 -9.04
C VAL A 684 -3.05 -15.47 -9.62
N GLU A 685 -4.09 -15.42 -8.81
CA GLU A 685 -5.46 -15.63 -9.29
C GLU A 685 -6.01 -14.53 -10.22
N SER A 686 -5.32 -13.39 -10.28
CA SER A 686 -5.74 -12.22 -11.06
C SER A 686 -4.75 -11.90 -12.17
N VAL A 687 -5.26 -11.35 -13.27
CA VAL A 687 -4.44 -10.86 -14.39
C VAL A 687 -3.55 -9.71 -13.92
N ILE A 688 -2.25 -9.79 -14.18
CA ILE A 688 -1.25 -8.82 -13.72
C ILE A 688 -1.06 -7.66 -14.71
N ALA A 689 -0.44 -6.55 -14.30
CA ALA A 689 -0.08 -5.48 -15.22
C ALA A 689 1.18 -5.84 -16.04
N PRO A 690 1.25 -5.44 -17.32
CA PRO A 690 0.28 -4.59 -18.03
C PRO A 690 -0.92 -5.34 -18.63
N ALA A 691 -0.97 -6.67 -18.59
CA ALA A 691 -2.03 -7.47 -19.22
C ALA A 691 -3.46 -7.13 -18.74
N VAL A 692 -3.62 -6.65 -17.50
CA VAL A 692 -4.94 -6.25 -16.98
C VAL A 692 -5.52 -5.01 -17.66
N TYR A 693 -4.69 -4.20 -18.33
CA TYR A 693 -5.13 -2.92 -18.89
C TYR A 693 -5.95 -3.12 -20.18
N PRO A 694 -7.04 -2.34 -20.39
CA PRO A 694 -7.99 -2.57 -21.49
C PRO A 694 -7.37 -2.60 -22.89
N GLY A 695 -6.40 -1.72 -23.16
CA GLY A 695 -5.76 -1.61 -24.46
C GLY A 695 -4.75 -2.73 -24.78
N THR A 696 -4.47 -3.62 -23.83
CA THR A 696 -3.52 -4.75 -24.02
C THR A 696 -4.25 -6.04 -24.38
N ILE A 697 -3.51 -7.03 -24.89
CA ILE A 697 -4.00 -8.38 -25.18
C ILE A 697 -3.46 -9.34 -24.11
N ALA A 698 -4.31 -9.79 -23.20
CA ALA A 698 -3.91 -10.68 -22.11
C ALA A 698 -3.96 -12.15 -22.52
N VAL A 699 -2.88 -12.89 -22.24
CA VAL A 699 -2.69 -14.27 -22.69
C VAL A 699 -2.55 -15.24 -21.53
N ALA A 700 -3.52 -16.14 -21.38
CA ALA A 700 -3.46 -17.29 -20.49
C ALA A 700 -2.77 -18.51 -21.14
N ALA A 701 -2.46 -19.54 -20.35
CA ALA A 701 -1.70 -20.71 -20.79
C ALA A 701 -2.54 -22.00 -20.86
N SER A 702 -2.29 -22.83 -21.88
CA SER A 702 -2.80 -24.21 -22.00
C SER A 702 -1.68 -25.24 -22.05
N ASN A 703 -2.06 -26.51 -21.97
CA ASN A 703 -1.15 -27.65 -21.89
C ASN A 703 -1.32 -28.67 -23.04
N PRO A 704 -0.49 -29.73 -23.10
CA PRO A 704 -0.58 -30.76 -24.14
C PRO A 704 -1.90 -31.54 -24.22
N ASN A 705 -2.77 -31.45 -23.19
CA ASN A 705 -4.12 -32.00 -23.24
C ASN A 705 -5.13 -31.07 -23.92
N ASN A 706 -4.76 -29.86 -24.38
CA ASN A 706 -5.71 -28.78 -24.66
C ASN A 706 -6.57 -28.39 -23.45
N GLU A 707 -6.00 -28.49 -22.25
CA GLU A 707 -6.61 -28.01 -21.01
C GLU A 707 -5.89 -26.73 -20.57
N VAL A 708 -6.54 -25.94 -19.73
CA VAL A 708 -5.93 -24.77 -19.10
C VAL A 708 -4.77 -25.24 -18.22
N TRP A 709 -3.65 -24.51 -18.25
CA TRP A 709 -2.56 -24.73 -17.32
C TRP A 709 -2.98 -24.29 -15.91
N GLU A 710 -2.87 -25.19 -14.92
CA GLU A 710 -3.39 -24.96 -13.56
C GLU A 710 -2.83 -23.72 -12.87
N TYR A 711 -1.64 -23.26 -13.28
CA TYR A 711 -0.98 -22.07 -12.73
C TYR A 711 -1.19 -20.80 -13.55
N SER A 712 -2.05 -20.81 -14.57
CA SER A 712 -2.36 -19.60 -15.33
C SER A 712 -3.21 -18.64 -14.49
N SER A 713 -2.82 -17.36 -14.44
CA SER A 713 -3.71 -16.29 -13.98
C SER A 713 -4.96 -16.20 -14.84
N TYR A 714 -6.06 -15.72 -14.24
CA TYR A 714 -7.39 -15.76 -14.85
C TYR A 714 -8.21 -14.51 -14.52
N GLY A 715 -9.26 -14.26 -15.29
CA GLY A 715 -10.19 -13.15 -15.09
C GLY A 715 -10.78 -12.63 -16.39
N THR A 716 -11.71 -11.68 -16.28
CA THR A 716 -12.43 -11.10 -17.41
C THR A 716 -11.53 -10.30 -18.35
N SER A 717 -10.35 -9.88 -17.89
CA SER A 717 -9.33 -9.23 -18.71
C SER A 717 -8.64 -10.18 -19.70
N VAL A 718 -8.70 -11.50 -19.49
CA VAL A 718 -8.04 -12.47 -20.39
C VAL A 718 -8.72 -12.47 -21.76
N ASP A 719 -7.96 -12.22 -22.82
CA ASP A 719 -8.51 -12.22 -24.19
C ASP A 719 -8.51 -13.61 -24.82
N ILE A 720 -7.44 -14.37 -24.61
CA ILE A 720 -7.16 -15.63 -25.31
C ILE A 720 -6.26 -16.54 -24.45
N THR A 721 -6.31 -17.84 -24.70
CA THR A 721 -5.35 -18.82 -24.17
C THR A 721 -4.41 -19.30 -25.29
N ALA A 722 -3.14 -19.55 -24.99
CA ALA A 722 -2.20 -20.18 -25.92
C ALA A 722 -1.29 -21.21 -25.22
N PRO A 723 -0.55 -22.08 -25.95
CA PRO A 723 0.28 -23.12 -25.36
C PRO A 723 1.38 -22.58 -24.43
N GLY A 724 1.39 -22.99 -23.17
CA GLY A 724 2.31 -22.46 -22.16
C GLY A 724 2.85 -23.47 -21.15
N GLU A 725 2.38 -24.72 -21.10
CA GLU A 725 2.92 -25.76 -20.19
C GLU A 725 3.81 -26.77 -20.93
N ASP A 726 5.02 -27.01 -20.43
CA ASP A 726 6.00 -27.93 -21.02
C ASP A 726 6.27 -27.63 -22.52
N VAL A 727 6.58 -26.37 -22.82
CA VAL A 727 7.01 -25.92 -24.16
C VAL A 727 8.51 -26.13 -24.32
N TYR A 728 8.93 -26.75 -25.43
CA TYR A 728 10.35 -27.03 -25.69
C TYR A 728 11.07 -25.81 -26.26
N VAL A 729 12.05 -25.28 -25.52
CA VAL A 729 12.71 -23.97 -25.77
C VAL A 729 14.24 -24.05 -25.63
N PRO A 730 15.00 -23.17 -26.28
CA PRO A 730 16.47 -23.15 -26.21
C PRO A 730 16.99 -22.54 -24.90
N PHE A 731 18.12 -23.03 -24.41
CA PHE A 731 18.78 -22.49 -23.21
C PHE A 731 20.30 -22.63 -23.32
N LYS A 732 21.05 -21.72 -22.71
CA LYS A 732 22.50 -21.86 -22.54
C LYS A 732 22.81 -22.39 -21.17
N ASN A 733 23.45 -23.56 -21.10
CA ASN A 733 23.87 -24.11 -19.82
C ASN A 733 25.04 -23.32 -19.20
N LYS A 734 25.50 -23.69 -18.00
CA LYS A 734 26.65 -23.02 -17.33
C LYS A 734 27.95 -23.04 -18.15
N LYS A 735 28.11 -23.99 -19.08
CA LYS A 735 29.27 -24.08 -19.97
C LYS A 735 29.10 -23.25 -21.25
N GLN A 736 28.03 -22.47 -21.36
CA GLN A 736 27.63 -21.70 -22.55
C GLN A 736 27.35 -22.59 -23.77
N GLU A 737 27.03 -23.87 -23.55
CA GLU A 737 26.62 -24.79 -24.61
C GLU A 737 25.12 -24.61 -24.88
N ASP A 738 24.76 -24.69 -26.17
CA ASP A 738 23.38 -24.63 -26.62
C ASP A 738 22.66 -25.95 -26.32
N ILE A 739 21.60 -25.87 -25.51
CA ILE A 739 20.75 -27.00 -25.14
C ILE A 739 19.27 -26.65 -25.32
N MET A 740 18.41 -27.66 -25.22
CA MET A 740 16.96 -27.50 -25.31
C MET A 740 16.29 -28.09 -24.08
N VAL A 741 15.33 -27.36 -23.51
CA VAL A 741 14.66 -27.67 -22.24
C VAL A 741 13.14 -27.48 -22.36
N PHE A 742 12.38 -28.11 -21.46
CA PHE A 742 10.95 -27.82 -21.31
C PHE A 742 10.74 -26.70 -20.29
N GLY A 743 9.89 -25.72 -20.61
CA GLY A 743 9.51 -24.65 -19.69
C GLY A 743 7.99 -24.43 -19.68
N SER A 744 7.48 -24.00 -18.53
CA SER A 744 6.06 -23.66 -18.35
C SER A 744 5.84 -22.25 -17.79
N GLY A 745 4.85 -21.55 -18.34
CA GLY A 745 4.56 -20.14 -18.05
C GLY A 745 3.60 -19.51 -19.06
N THR A 746 2.79 -18.55 -18.62
CA THR A 746 2.06 -17.65 -19.55
C THR A 746 3.02 -16.83 -20.43
N SER A 747 4.26 -16.66 -19.97
CA SER A 747 5.39 -16.17 -20.75
C SER A 747 5.68 -16.96 -22.03
N TYR A 748 5.45 -18.29 -22.04
CA TYR A 748 5.60 -19.10 -23.24
C TYR A 748 4.36 -19.06 -24.14
N ALA A 749 3.17 -18.78 -23.59
CA ALA A 749 1.93 -18.62 -24.36
C ALA A 749 1.89 -17.29 -25.13
N THR A 750 2.38 -16.22 -24.50
CA THR A 750 2.43 -14.84 -25.04
C THR A 750 3.05 -14.74 -26.45
N PRO A 751 4.25 -15.30 -26.73
CA PRO A 751 4.88 -15.19 -28.05
C PRO A 751 4.11 -15.93 -29.16
N HIS A 752 3.24 -16.91 -28.86
CA HIS A 752 2.36 -17.49 -29.88
C HIS A 752 1.36 -16.45 -30.40
N VAL A 753 0.75 -15.69 -29.48
CA VAL A 753 -0.21 -14.64 -29.83
C VAL A 753 0.50 -13.46 -30.50
N ALA A 754 1.71 -13.10 -30.06
CA ALA A 754 2.53 -12.09 -30.74
C ALA A 754 2.89 -12.51 -32.19
N SER A 755 3.21 -13.80 -32.40
CA SER A 755 3.43 -14.35 -33.74
C SER A 755 2.16 -14.26 -34.59
N ALA A 756 1.01 -14.63 -34.02
CA ALA A 756 -0.28 -14.55 -34.69
C ALA A 756 -0.64 -13.10 -35.07
N ALA A 757 -0.37 -12.13 -34.20
CA ALA A 757 -0.54 -10.70 -34.47
C ALA A 757 0.34 -10.24 -35.64
N ALA A 758 1.61 -10.65 -35.70
CA ALA A 758 2.52 -10.29 -36.79
C ALA A 758 2.04 -10.83 -38.14
N LEU A 759 1.61 -12.09 -38.17
CA LEU A 759 1.10 -12.74 -39.38
C LEU A 759 -0.22 -12.09 -39.83
N TRP A 760 -1.15 -11.84 -38.90
CA TRP A 760 -2.43 -11.18 -39.18
C TRP A 760 -2.23 -9.76 -39.72
N LYS A 761 -1.38 -8.96 -39.06
CA LYS A 761 -1.10 -7.56 -39.48
C LYS A 761 -0.44 -7.52 -40.85
N ALA A 762 0.49 -8.44 -41.13
CA ALA A 762 1.14 -8.55 -42.43
C ALA A 762 0.16 -8.93 -43.56
N LYS A 763 -0.77 -9.87 -43.29
CA LYS A 763 -1.84 -10.27 -44.23
C LYS A 763 -2.74 -9.08 -44.57
N HIS A 764 -3.15 -8.31 -43.56
CA HIS A 764 -4.13 -7.23 -43.71
C HIS A 764 -3.51 -5.82 -43.90
N LEU A 765 -2.19 -5.72 -44.08
CA LEU A 765 -1.46 -4.46 -44.10
C LEU A 765 -2.02 -3.43 -45.10
N ASN A 766 -2.44 -3.88 -46.29
CA ASN A 766 -2.99 -2.99 -47.31
C ASN A 766 -4.34 -2.40 -46.90
N PHE A 767 -5.20 -3.21 -46.28
CA PHE A 767 -6.48 -2.75 -45.75
C PHE A 767 -6.27 -1.73 -44.63
N LEU A 768 -5.42 -2.09 -43.65
CA LEU A 768 -5.10 -1.24 -42.51
C LEU A 768 -4.59 0.13 -42.96
N LYS A 769 -3.62 0.18 -43.89
CA LYS A 769 -3.07 1.43 -44.41
C LYS A 769 -4.06 2.30 -45.16
N ARG A 770 -5.08 1.70 -45.79
CA ARG A 770 -6.03 2.44 -46.62
C ARG A 770 -7.22 2.99 -45.83
N HIS A 771 -7.69 2.25 -44.83
CA HIS A 771 -8.98 2.53 -44.20
C HIS A 771 -8.93 2.88 -42.72
N VAL A 772 -7.94 2.38 -41.97
CA VAL A 772 -7.83 2.70 -40.54
C VAL A 772 -7.33 4.14 -40.41
N LYS A 773 -8.20 5.00 -39.87
CA LYS A 773 -7.89 6.42 -39.61
C LYS A 773 -7.48 6.65 -38.17
N GLU A 774 -8.15 5.95 -37.25
CA GLU A 774 -7.84 5.97 -35.83
C GLU A 774 -6.96 4.76 -35.49
N PRO A 775 -5.68 4.93 -35.11
CA PRO A 775 -4.74 3.81 -35.02
C PRO A 775 -5.20 2.68 -34.08
N TRP A 776 -5.87 3.02 -32.97
CA TRP A 776 -6.42 2.06 -32.01
C TRP A 776 -7.36 1.02 -32.61
N GLN A 777 -8.05 1.35 -33.72
CA GLN A 777 -8.92 0.41 -34.43
C GLN A 777 -8.14 -0.81 -34.94
N THR A 778 -6.84 -0.69 -35.19
CA THR A 778 -5.98 -1.82 -35.54
C THR A 778 -5.96 -2.87 -34.43
N VAL A 779 -5.91 -2.43 -33.17
CA VAL A 779 -5.87 -3.32 -32.00
C VAL A 779 -7.21 -4.02 -31.84
N GLU A 780 -8.33 -3.31 -31.98
CA GLU A 780 -9.66 -3.92 -31.83
C GLU A 780 -10.07 -4.82 -32.99
N LEU A 781 -9.66 -4.50 -34.22
CA LEU A 781 -9.79 -5.41 -35.35
C LEU A 781 -9.04 -6.72 -35.10
N PHE A 782 -7.80 -6.62 -34.61
CA PHE A 782 -7.02 -7.81 -34.25
C PHE A 782 -7.70 -8.58 -33.12
N ARG A 783 -8.08 -7.91 -32.02
CA ARG A 783 -8.75 -8.53 -30.86
C ARG A 783 -10.04 -9.25 -31.27
N THR A 784 -10.83 -8.63 -32.14
CA THR A 784 -12.08 -9.21 -32.68
C THR A 784 -11.80 -10.46 -33.51
N HIS A 785 -10.89 -10.39 -34.48
CA HIS A 785 -10.52 -11.55 -35.30
C HIS A 785 -9.89 -12.67 -34.46
N LEU A 786 -9.04 -12.30 -33.49
CA LEU A 786 -8.41 -13.22 -32.55
C LEU A 786 -9.46 -14.01 -31.76
N LYS A 787 -10.40 -13.32 -31.10
CA LYS A 787 -11.47 -13.96 -30.32
C LYS A 787 -12.41 -14.78 -31.19
N ALA A 788 -12.81 -14.27 -32.35
CA ALA A 788 -13.70 -14.98 -33.27
C ALA A 788 -13.09 -16.26 -33.86
N SER A 789 -11.76 -16.31 -33.96
CA SER A 789 -11.03 -17.47 -34.49
C SER A 789 -10.68 -18.54 -33.46
N ALA A 790 -10.81 -18.24 -32.15
CA ALA A 790 -10.38 -19.11 -31.07
C ALA A 790 -11.07 -20.49 -31.10
N ASN A 791 -10.35 -21.52 -30.67
CA ASN A 791 -10.93 -22.83 -30.41
C ASN A 791 -11.68 -22.80 -29.07
N THR A 792 -12.99 -22.62 -29.14
CA THR A 792 -13.91 -22.55 -27.99
C THR A 792 -14.31 -23.92 -27.46
N LYS A 793 -14.02 -25.02 -28.18
CA LYS A 793 -14.40 -26.38 -27.78
C LYS A 793 -13.26 -27.40 -27.87
N PRO A 794 -12.11 -27.16 -27.23
CA PRO A 794 -11.04 -28.15 -27.21
C PRO A 794 -11.56 -29.45 -26.58
N ASN A 795 -11.19 -30.59 -27.18
CA ASN A 795 -11.67 -31.92 -26.80
C ASN A 795 -13.20 -32.10 -26.79
N GLY A 796 -13.94 -31.24 -27.50
CA GLY A 796 -15.40 -31.26 -27.53
C GLY A 796 -16.09 -30.74 -26.26
N ARG A 797 -15.36 -30.04 -25.37
CA ARG A 797 -15.89 -29.42 -24.16
C ARG A 797 -15.87 -27.90 -24.30
N GLU A 798 -16.93 -27.22 -23.82
CA GLU A 798 -16.97 -25.75 -23.80
C GLU A 798 -15.80 -25.18 -22.99
N TRP A 799 -15.19 -24.11 -23.52
CA TRP A 799 -14.14 -23.36 -22.85
C TRP A 799 -14.73 -22.37 -21.83
N ASP A 800 -14.04 -22.18 -20.70
CA ASP A 800 -14.42 -21.20 -19.68
C ASP A 800 -14.00 -19.79 -20.12
N THR A 801 -14.92 -19.12 -20.81
CA THR A 801 -14.67 -17.80 -21.41
C THR A 801 -14.56 -16.66 -20.41
N ASP A 802 -15.14 -16.84 -19.21
CA ASP A 802 -15.14 -15.81 -18.18
C ASP A 802 -13.79 -15.71 -17.46
N ARG A 803 -13.05 -16.83 -17.44
CA ARG A 803 -11.75 -16.93 -16.75
C ARG A 803 -10.56 -16.96 -17.70
N PHE A 804 -10.68 -17.59 -18.86
CA PHE A 804 -9.53 -17.92 -19.72
C PHE A 804 -9.69 -17.45 -21.18
N GLY A 805 -10.47 -16.38 -21.37
CA GLY A 805 -10.66 -15.72 -22.65
C GLY A 805 -11.41 -16.57 -23.67
N ALA A 806 -11.39 -16.16 -24.94
CA ALA A 806 -12.27 -16.72 -25.97
C ALA A 806 -12.02 -18.20 -26.33
N GLY A 807 -10.92 -18.80 -25.88
CA GLY A 807 -10.52 -20.16 -26.25
C GLY A 807 -9.02 -20.28 -26.48
N ILE A 808 -8.60 -21.44 -27.00
CA ILE A 808 -7.20 -21.67 -27.39
C ILE A 808 -6.96 -21.03 -28.77
N LEU A 809 -5.86 -20.29 -28.93
CA LEU A 809 -5.41 -19.68 -30.18
C LEU A 809 -5.43 -20.69 -31.34
N ASP A 810 -6.02 -20.29 -32.47
CA ASP A 810 -6.07 -21.05 -33.72
C ASP A 810 -5.55 -20.16 -34.87
N VAL A 811 -4.28 -20.35 -35.22
CA VAL A 811 -3.59 -19.48 -36.20
C VAL A 811 -4.16 -19.65 -37.60
N ASP A 812 -4.54 -20.88 -37.99
CA ASP A 812 -5.14 -21.14 -39.30
C ASP A 812 -6.50 -20.43 -39.43
N LYS A 813 -7.40 -20.59 -38.45
CA LYS A 813 -8.70 -19.87 -38.49
C LYS A 813 -8.54 -18.36 -38.44
N LEU A 814 -7.58 -17.85 -37.67
CA LEU A 814 -7.28 -16.41 -37.61
C LEU A 814 -6.87 -15.90 -38.98
N LEU A 815 -5.95 -16.60 -39.66
CA LEU A 815 -5.46 -16.21 -40.98
C LEU A 815 -6.47 -16.48 -42.10
N ARG A 816 -7.57 -17.20 -41.85
CA ARG A 816 -8.70 -17.32 -42.77
C ARG A 816 -9.74 -16.22 -42.60
N GLN A 817 -9.67 -15.42 -41.53
CA GLN A 817 -10.51 -14.23 -41.42
C GLN A 817 -10.18 -13.26 -42.56
N GLU A 818 -11.21 -12.77 -43.23
CA GLU A 818 -11.08 -11.80 -44.31
C GLU A 818 -11.63 -10.44 -43.88
N MET A 819 -10.97 -9.38 -44.34
CA MET A 819 -11.54 -8.04 -44.24
C MET A 819 -12.61 -7.86 -45.33
N PRO A 820 -13.55 -6.92 -45.17
CA PRO A 820 -14.41 -6.50 -46.26
C PRO A 820 -13.58 -6.12 -47.51
N ASP A 821 -14.22 -6.22 -48.68
CA ASP A 821 -13.62 -5.73 -49.92
C ASP A 821 -13.11 -4.29 -49.73
N ILE A 822 -11.85 -4.07 -50.11
CA ILE A 822 -11.12 -2.82 -49.90
C ILE A 822 -11.75 -1.63 -50.66
N ASP A 823 -12.60 -1.90 -51.66
CA ASP A 823 -13.32 -0.86 -52.40
C ASP A 823 -14.79 -0.72 -51.96
N ASP A 824 -15.31 -1.61 -51.11
CA ASP A 824 -16.68 -1.56 -50.55
C ASP A 824 -16.75 -0.65 -49.31
N GLN A 825 -16.73 0.67 -49.55
CA GLN A 825 -16.73 1.71 -48.50
C GLN A 825 -17.83 1.52 -47.46
N LYS A 826 -19.02 1.06 -47.86
CA LYS A 826 -20.15 0.89 -46.93
C LYS A 826 -19.86 -0.20 -45.90
N LYS A 827 -19.29 -1.34 -46.31
CA LYS A 827 -18.92 -2.40 -45.37
C LYS A 827 -17.71 -2.03 -44.53
N VAL A 828 -16.76 -1.30 -45.10
CA VAL A 828 -15.59 -0.79 -44.37
C VAL A 828 -16.03 0.15 -43.25
N GLU A 829 -16.87 1.14 -43.56
CA GLU A 829 -17.39 2.07 -42.56
C GLU A 829 -18.22 1.36 -41.49
N ALA A 830 -19.06 0.40 -41.88
CA ALA A 830 -19.83 -0.40 -40.92
C ALA A 830 -18.93 -1.22 -39.97
N LEU A 831 -17.85 -1.80 -40.48
CA LEU A 831 -16.87 -2.53 -39.67
C LEU A 831 -16.15 -1.58 -38.70
N LEU A 832 -15.60 -0.47 -39.20
CA LEU A 832 -14.77 0.43 -38.39
C LEU A 832 -15.57 1.23 -37.36
N ASN A 833 -16.80 1.65 -37.70
CA ASN A 833 -17.68 2.35 -36.77
C ASN A 833 -18.34 1.40 -35.74
N GLY A 834 -18.30 0.09 -35.98
CA GLY A 834 -18.77 -0.92 -35.03
C GLY A 834 -17.73 -1.31 -33.98
N LEU A 835 -16.51 -0.78 -34.05
CA LEU A 835 -15.47 -1.02 -33.06
C LEU A 835 -15.64 -0.07 -31.89
N GLU A 836 -15.51 -0.60 -30.68
CA GLU A 836 -15.54 0.17 -29.44
C GLU A 836 -14.12 0.40 -28.95
N ASN A 837 -13.80 1.64 -28.60
CA ASN A 837 -12.50 1.96 -28.02
C ASN A 837 -12.43 1.38 -26.59
N ALA A 838 -11.38 0.62 -26.27
CA ALA A 838 -11.24 -0.09 -25.00
C ALA A 838 -11.22 0.81 -23.76
N TYR A 839 -10.95 2.11 -23.93
CA TYR A 839 -10.92 3.12 -22.87
C TYR A 839 -12.14 4.05 -22.89
N GLU A 840 -13.03 3.95 -23.88
CA GLU A 840 -14.23 4.77 -23.95
C GLU A 840 -15.25 4.34 -22.89
N GLY A 841 -15.84 5.33 -22.20
CA GLY A 841 -16.80 5.07 -21.12
C GLY A 841 -16.21 4.47 -19.84
N LYS A 842 -14.89 4.19 -19.80
CA LYS A 842 -14.22 3.75 -18.58
C LYS A 842 -13.91 4.94 -17.68
N GLU A 843 -14.25 4.83 -16.39
CA GLU A 843 -13.82 5.81 -15.39
C GLU A 843 -12.28 5.85 -15.32
N LYS A 844 -11.71 6.98 -14.91
CA LYS A 844 -10.27 7.00 -14.61
C LYS A 844 -9.99 5.91 -13.57
N PRO A 845 -8.84 5.22 -13.63
CA PRO A 845 -8.46 4.26 -12.59
C PRO A 845 -8.68 4.88 -11.22
N GLU A 846 -9.27 4.13 -10.29
CA GLU A 846 -9.61 4.64 -8.97
C GLU A 846 -8.37 5.28 -8.32
N SER A 847 -8.54 6.49 -7.78
CA SER A 847 -7.48 7.21 -7.07
C SER A 847 -7.32 6.59 -5.69
N TRP A 848 -6.58 5.47 -5.63
CA TRP A 848 -6.31 4.78 -4.38
C TRP A 848 -5.43 5.63 -3.47
N ASP A 849 -5.84 5.75 -2.21
CA ASP A 849 -5.07 6.36 -1.15
C ASP A 849 -3.66 5.74 -1.03
N LEU A 850 -2.65 6.52 -0.65
CA LEU A 850 -1.27 6.03 -0.52
C LEU A 850 -1.15 4.82 0.42
N GLY A 851 -1.95 4.78 1.50
CA GLY A 851 -2.00 3.64 2.40
C GLY A 851 -2.50 2.37 1.73
N VAL A 852 -3.46 2.49 0.81
CA VAL A 852 -3.93 1.36 -0.01
C VAL A 852 -2.85 0.94 -0.99
N ARG A 853 -2.20 1.88 -1.68
CA ARG A 853 -1.07 1.58 -2.59
C ARG A 853 0.08 0.88 -1.87
N GLU A 854 0.43 1.33 -0.67
CA GLU A 854 1.44 0.68 0.18
C GLU A 854 0.98 -0.71 0.66
N THR A 855 -0.29 -0.84 1.04
CA THR A 855 -0.91 -2.13 1.40
C THR A 855 -0.80 -3.13 0.25
N ILE A 856 -1.17 -2.72 -0.96
CA ILE A 856 -1.11 -3.56 -2.15
C ILE A 856 0.33 -3.91 -2.49
N HIS A 857 1.27 -2.97 -2.38
CA HIS A 857 2.69 -3.24 -2.53
C HIS A 857 3.17 -4.29 -1.51
N PHE A 858 2.72 -4.22 -0.26
CA PHE A 858 3.03 -5.20 0.78
C PHE A 858 2.39 -6.58 0.52
N LEU A 859 1.11 -6.62 0.16
CA LEU A 859 0.39 -7.86 -0.17
C LEU A 859 0.99 -8.54 -1.41
N TRP A 860 1.38 -7.77 -2.43
CA TRP A 860 2.08 -8.25 -3.62
C TRP A 860 3.42 -8.89 -3.25
N ASN A 861 4.20 -8.24 -2.38
CA ASN A 861 5.44 -8.80 -1.85
C ASN A 861 5.21 -10.08 -1.02
N THR A 862 4.07 -10.19 -0.34
CA THR A 862 3.67 -11.39 0.41
C THR A 862 3.31 -12.55 -0.52
N ALA A 863 2.46 -12.32 -1.52
CA ALA A 863 2.13 -13.30 -2.56
C ALA A 863 3.40 -13.80 -3.25
N ARG A 864 4.36 -12.91 -3.56
CA ARG A 864 5.65 -13.26 -4.17
C ARG A 864 6.49 -14.24 -3.35
N LYS A 865 6.47 -14.18 -2.02
CA LYS A 865 7.26 -15.13 -1.19
C LYS A 865 6.82 -16.58 -1.37
N LYS A 866 5.52 -16.81 -1.64
CA LYS A 866 4.97 -18.14 -1.92
C LYS A 866 5.37 -18.65 -3.29
N LEU A 867 5.47 -17.72 -4.23
CA LEU A 867 5.88 -17.95 -5.60
C LEU A 867 7.36 -18.31 -5.75
N THR A 868 8.19 -18.11 -4.71
CA THR A 868 9.63 -18.41 -4.72
C THR A 868 10.09 -18.95 -3.35
N PRO A 869 9.83 -20.24 -3.03
CA PRO A 869 10.18 -20.84 -1.75
C PRO A 869 11.71 -20.80 -1.49
N GLY A 870 12.15 -20.44 -0.28
CA GLY A 870 13.57 -20.27 0.08
C GLY A 870 14.06 -18.81 0.07
N PHE A 871 13.17 -17.86 -0.19
CA PHE A 871 13.41 -16.42 -0.10
C PHE A 871 13.29 -15.92 1.36
N GLU A 872 14.34 -16.13 2.17
CA GLU A 872 14.54 -15.34 3.39
C GLU A 872 15.19 -14.02 2.99
N SER A 873 14.35 -13.05 2.67
CA SER A 873 14.80 -11.75 2.19
C SER A 873 15.62 -11.00 3.24
N ALA A 874 16.86 -10.64 2.89
CA ALA A 874 17.59 -9.54 3.50
C ALA A 874 17.02 -8.16 3.09
N THR A 875 15.82 -8.08 2.52
CA THR A 875 15.10 -6.80 2.44
C THR A 875 14.83 -6.36 3.87
N VAL A 876 15.33 -5.18 4.22
CA VAL A 876 14.90 -4.43 5.39
C VAL A 876 13.39 -4.59 5.48
N GLN A 877 12.95 -5.21 6.57
CA GLN A 877 11.57 -5.58 6.78
C GLN A 877 10.82 -4.27 7.07
N ASP A 878 10.58 -3.45 6.05
CA ASP A 878 10.02 -2.12 6.23
C ASP A 878 8.67 -2.28 6.91
N SER A 879 8.55 -1.60 8.05
CA SER A 879 7.31 -1.52 8.78
C SER A 879 6.27 -0.87 7.87
N LEU A 880 5.13 -1.52 7.62
CA LEU A 880 3.98 -0.81 7.03
C LEU A 880 3.78 0.51 7.79
N THR A 881 3.62 1.63 7.09
CA THR A 881 3.29 2.91 7.71
C THR A 881 1.97 2.81 8.45
N GLU A 882 1.70 3.75 9.36
CA GLU A 882 0.39 3.79 10.05
C GLU A 882 -0.78 3.84 9.05
N ARG A 883 -0.62 4.61 7.96
CA ARG A 883 -1.60 4.74 6.87
C ARG A 883 -1.89 3.38 6.22
N ALA A 884 -0.86 2.59 5.92
CA ALA A 884 -1.01 1.27 5.33
C ALA A 884 -1.57 0.22 6.31
N ARG A 885 -1.20 0.27 7.59
CA ARG A 885 -1.77 -0.66 8.60
C ARG A 885 -3.25 -0.44 8.82
N ILE A 886 -3.69 0.81 8.80
CA ILE A 886 -5.11 1.16 8.89
C ILE A 886 -5.82 0.70 7.60
N SER A 887 -5.20 0.88 6.43
CA SER A 887 -5.73 0.37 5.15
C SER A 887 -5.91 -1.16 5.18
N VAL A 888 -4.89 -1.91 5.62
CA VAL A 888 -4.99 -3.37 5.79
C VAL A 888 -6.10 -3.75 6.77
N ALA A 889 -6.21 -3.08 7.90
CA ALA A 889 -7.27 -3.31 8.89
C ALA A 889 -8.66 -3.08 8.30
N ALA A 890 -8.81 -2.00 7.55
CA ALA A 890 -10.04 -1.62 6.86
C ALA A 890 -10.42 -2.65 5.78
N MET A 891 -9.46 -3.06 4.95
CA MET A 891 -9.65 -4.03 3.87
C MET A 891 -9.93 -5.45 4.38
N THR A 892 -9.37 -5.84 5.52
CA THR A 892 -9.51 -7.21 6.08
C THR A 892 -10.56 -7.33 7.17
N GLY A 893 -11.13 -6.22 7.65
CA GLY A 893 -12.00 -6.19 8.83
C GLY A 893 -11.30 -6.55 10.15
N ARG A 894 -9.97 -6.69 10.15
CA ARG A 894 -9.17 -7.00 11.34
C ARG A 894 -8.83 -5.71 12.10
N PRO A 895 -8.83 -5.70 13.44
CA PRO A 895 -8.44 -4.50 14.17
C PRO A 895 -6.96 -4.17 13.90
N VAL A 896 -6.62 -2.88 13.79
CA VAL A 896 -5.28 -2.37 13.41
C VAL A 896 -4.15 -2.95 14.26
N ASN A 897 -4.44 -3.33 15.51
CA ASN A 897 -3.48 -3.96 16.42
C ASN A 897 -3.22 -5.45 16.16
N LYS A 898 -4.05 -6.12 15.36
CA LYS A 898 -3.89 -7.51 14.86
C LYS A 898 -3.32 -7.56 13.45
N VAL A 899 -2.93 -6.42 12.88
CA VAL A 899 -2.30 -6.30 11.56
C VAL A 899 -0.76 -6.46 11.65
N PHE A 900 -0.24 -6.86 12.81
CA PHE A 900 1.18 -7.17 13.05
C PHE A 900 1.28 -8.62 13.53
N GLU A 901 2.07 -9.51 12.94
CA GLU A 901 3.54 -9.56 13.12
C GLU A 901 4.30 -10.35 12.03
N SER A 902 3.65 -10.95 11.02
CA SER A 902 4.40 -11.66 9.99
C SER A 902 3.60 -11.91 8.70
N TYR A 903 4.34 -12.18 7.62
CA TYR A 903 3.84 -12.71 6.36
C TYR A 903 2.92 -13.95 6.51
N ALA A 904 2.88 -14.60 7.68
CA ALA A 904 2.18 -15.86 7.94
C ALA A 904 0.75 -15.71 8.51
N GLU A 905 0.28 -14.49 8.80
CA GLU A 905 -1.04 -14.28 9.44
C GLU A 905 -2.16 -13.90 8.47
N PHE A 906 -1.83 -13.58 7.21
CA PHE A 906 -2.84 -13.38 6.16
C PHE A 906 -3.29 -14.72 5.61
N ASP A 907 -4.60 -14.93 5.56
CA ASP A 907 -5.15 -16.04 4.79
C ASP A 907 -4.89 -15.78 3.30
N ASP A 908 -4.56 -16.86 2.60
CA ASP A 908 -4.14 -16.85 1.19
C ASP A 908 -5.25 -16.25 0.33
N ASP A 909 -6.47 -16.69 0.59
CA ASP A 909 -7.70 -16.27 -0.06
C ASP A 909 -8.02 -14.78 0.19
N GLN A 910 -7.72 -14.24 1.37
CA GLN A 910 -7.91 -12.81 1.66
C GLN A 910 -6.91 -11.91 0.92
N THR A 911 -5.64 -12.34 0.85
CA THR A 911 -4.59 -11.60 0.12
C THR A 911 -4.91 -11.52 -1.36
N GLU A 912 -5.28 -12.65 -1.95
CA GLU A 912 -5.57 -12.76 -3.37
C GLU A 912 -6.82 -11.97 -3.76
N ARG A 913 -7.88 -11.98 -2.93
CA ARG A 913 -9.08 -11.16 -3.15
C ARG A 913 -8.81 -9.66 -3.12
N LEU A 914 -7.98 -9.17 -2.20
CA LEU A 914 -7.65 -7.75 -2.12
C LEU A 914 -6.78 -7.29 -3.29
N LEU A 915 -5.80 -8.11 -3.68
CA LEU A 915 -5.04 -7.88 -4.90
C LEU A 915 -5.95 -7.86 -6.12
N LYS A 916 -6.90 -8.79 -6.21
CA LYS A 916 -7.88 -8.85 -7.30
C LYS A 916 -8.70 -7.58 -7.43
N VAL A 917 -9.28 -7.08 -6.33
CA VAL A 917 -10.07 -5.83 -6.33
C VAL A 917 -9.23 -4.66 -6.84
N TYR A 918 -8.02 -4.49 -6.31
CA TYR A 918 -7.13 -3.43 -6.78
C TYR A 918 -6.75 -3.61 -8.26
N PHE A 919 -6.48 -4.83 -8.71
CA PHE A 919 -6.01 -5.09 -10.07
C PHE A 919 -7.14 -4.84 -11.08
N GLU A 920 -8.35 -5.31 -10.78
CA GLU A 920 -9.54 -5.13 -11.60
C GLU A 920 -10.01 -3.66 -11.64
N SER A 921 -9.67 -2.82 -10.65
CA SER A 921 -9.96 -1.37 -10.69
C SER A 921 -9.26 -0.61 -11.83
N PHE A 922 -8.27 -1.22 -12.48
CA PHE A 922 -7.58 -0.68 -13.65
C PHE A 922 -8.12 -1.24 -14.98
N ASN A 923 -9.07 -2.17 -14.95
CA ASN A 923 -9.68 -2.74 -16.15
C ASN A 923 -10.87 -1.90 -16.61
#